data_AF-A0A3P9HJZ4-F1
#
_entry.id   AF-A0A3P9HJZ4-F1
#
_cell.length_a   1.000
_cell.length_b   1.000
_cell.length_c   1.000
_cell.angle_alpha   90.00
_cell.angle_beta   90.00
_cell.angle_gamma   90.00
#
_symmetry.space_group_name_H-M   'P 1'
#
loop_
_entity.id
_entity.type
_entity.pdbx_description
1 polymer ?
#
loop_
_entity_poly.entity_id
_entity_poly.type
_entity_poly.pdbx_seq_one_letter_code
_entity_poly.pdbx_strand_id
1 'polypeptide(L)'
;MSNFVEAVLEEMSWDRRYAVPELNEEHKALIEMVIFGIFMRQGFQIQKMCDCFVFQNYLQALLKANEKEIEFEQHLTALAERESGHLAQLAAKTEKELRSSKEKAEMIEVLKYVIIWLFKSFKLEKFRQQMQWDQQTMEAFLEESAQKEEDTMAMVKNSQQNKQKVKSLTLAIEKKRVELNENRKAYEKELTETTSVALKTMRDTMQQVHLDNRQLIQKWENTVKQMKRQDIEMQQCALELAQANQEVREKNAAIADLNQLLQTLQNNNKETEKKMAVTNRRAAKLQQELREEENICVKLQEQVSFLMCTECKLIHVEIFLAPLYGFMCCRVHTAEAYNAALREKLAKVSQLAEQDRVAELEQILREGEKEVDVQQRFFMGELYLQKEQLKVLKGKEKESMVLISGAKVNMNTLQSQLGKLKTEMEEKDKLLTLKIKLARLQGDIPVDEKEMLKAKLAELTKDLEEKKEMDRMMSKEILEKSEAQRREMLQKAEELGILCDGNEKELKRVSLRKQNTILEQKMLQLEVNRKRELLHKKEDSVQSLEKRKLELQAAMKERDEEIKVFLNLIKKQLKNSEKEKHNIELNEKLMKIDQIKLRFEMLALSIGAPEGEAERVQAHCITKAALEKEELKQQKSSLDAEVEKMELETKALENTVKVFSHFNSHLRKSLLKVDESSPEYQEKLQLEEQLKATQKTIRFKKQQIQELQRDLEVFIRKCSQVEKAKIDHKQSIITKLKKEMASMQEKIERATKECSKLTKKIRSHKKTKAETFEEKDIRLVELKEVNKKVNRMLNEAMEDQSDLRGVLEKHFQKVITHHLRGNKKKTKNLLQNVQFLLTFGQAGRLLPPPPSGSTSHRSSASRSPNTNIKKTQNQES
;
A
#
# COMPACT_ATOMS: atom_id res chain seq x y z
N MET A 1 100.11 -103.03 -79.78
CA MET A 1 99.71 -101.68 -79.39
C MET A 1 100.67 -100.62 -79.91
N SER A 2 102.00 -100.76 -79.80
CA SER A 2 102.97 -99.75 -80.28
C SER A 2 102.71 -99.25 -81.72
N ASN A 3 102.55 -100.18 -82.68
CA ASN A 3 102.24 -99.85 -84.08
C ASN A 3 100.91 -99.07 -84.30
N PHE A 4 100.05 -98.94 -83.29
CA PHE A 4 98.84 -98.11 -83.34
C PHE A 4 99.09 -96.70 -82.78
N VAL A 5 100.09 -96.51 -81.92
CA VAL A 5 100.46 -95.20 -81.35
C VAL A 5 101.34 -94.42 -82.32
N GLU A 6 102.34 -95.07 -82.93
CA GLU A 6 103.24 -94.41 -83.88
C GLU A 6 102.51 -93.97 -85.16
N ALA A 7 101.65 -94.82 -85.72
CA ALA A 7 100.86 -94.50 -86.92
C ALA A 7 99.98 -93.25 -86.74
N VAL A 8 99.35 -93.08 -85.56
CA VAL A 8 98.51 -91.91 -85.25
C VAL A 8 99.33 -90.62 -85.06
N LEU A 9 100.63 -90.73 -84.78
CA LEU A 9 101.52 -89.59 -84.57
C LEU A 9 102.20 -89.12 -85.87
N GLU A 10 102.55 -90.04 -86.77
CA GLU A 10 103.05 -89.67 -88.11
C GLU A 10 101.96 -88.99 -88.96
N GLU A 11 100.71 -89.46 -88.86
CA GLU A 11 99.57 -88.85 -89.57
C GLU A 11 99.29 -87.39 -89.15
N MET A 12 99.75 -86.98 -87.95
CA MET A 12 99.53 -85.63 -87.39
C MET A 12 100.72 -84.67 -87.52
N SER A 13 101.79 -85.01 -88.26
CA SER A 13 102.95 -84.11 -88.49
C SER A 13 103.60 -83.59 -87.18
N TRP A 14 103.67 -84.44 -86.16
CA TRP A 14 104.02 -84.05 -84.79
C TRP A 14 105.44 -83.47 -84.66
N ASP A 15 105.58 -82.26 -84.07
CA ASP A 15 106.88 -81.65 -83.81
C ASP A 15 107.63 -82.47 -82.75
N ARG A 16 108.78 -83.04 -83.14
CA ARG A 16 109.61 -83.95 -82.33
C ARG A 16 110.17 -83.35 -81.02
N ARG A 17 109.85 -82.10 -80.70
CA ARG A 17 110.16 -81.45 -79.42
C ARG A 17 109.20 -81.81 -78.27
N TYR A 18 108.16 -82.61 -78.52
CA TYR A 18 107.21 -83.08 -77.49
C TYR A 18 107.16 -84.62 -77.40
N ALA A 19 107.14 -85.15 -76.17
CA ALA A 19 107.29 -86.58 -75.86
C ALA A 19 106.00 -87.42 -76.08
N VAL A 20 106.17 -88.76 -76.15
CA VAL A 20 105.13 -89.75 -76.49
C VAL A 20 104.86 -90.72 -75.31
N PRO A 21 103.62 -91.18 -75.06
CA PRO A 21 103.28 -92.09 -73.93
C PRO A 21 103.19 -93.59 -74.30
N GLU A 22 103.47 -94.47 -73.33
CA GLU A 22 103.38 -95.95 -73.45
C GLU A 22 102.43 -96.60 -72.41
N LEU A 23 102.19 -97.92 -72.49
CA LEU A 23 101.23 -98.67 -71.65
C LEU A 23 101.75 -100.05 -71.17
N ASN A 24 101.41 -100.40 -69.91
CA ASN A 24 101.93 -101.57 -69.17
C ASN A 24 101.36 -102.95 -69.55
N GLU A 25 102.17 -103.99 -69.29
CA GLU A 25 101.93 -105.41 -69.59
C GLU A 25 100.73 -106.06 -68.88
N GLU A 26 100.49 -105.76 -67.60
CA GLU A 26 99.52 -106.47 -66.73
C GLU A 26 98.08 -106.48 -67.32
N HIS A 27 97.72 -105.45 -68.09
CA HIS A 27 96.43 -105.33 -68.74
C HIS A 27 96.16 -106.36 -69.85
N LYS A 28 97.18 -107.09 -70.35
CA LYS A 28 96.97 -108.17 -71.34
C LYS A 28 96.31 -109.41 -70.71
N ALA A 29 96.84 -109.88 -69.57
CA ALA A 29 96.54 -111.21 -69.04
C ALA A 29 95.10 -111.35 -68.52
N LEU A 30 94.51 -110.26 -68.03
CA LEU A 30 93.16 -110.25 -67.44
C LEU A 30 92.02 -110.52 -68.44
N ILE A 31 92.25 -110.30 -69.74
CA ILE A 31 91.19 -110.33 -70.76
C ILE A 31 90.79 -111.77 -71.13
N GLU A 32 91.73 -112.72 -71.14
CA GLU A 32 91.49 -114.07 -71.66
C GLU A 32 90.68 -114.97 -70.70
N MET A 33 90.77 -114.76 -69.38
CA MET A 33 90.12 -115.63 -68.38
C MET A 33 88.59 -115.47 -68.30
N VAL A 34 88.04 -114.29 -68.63
CA VAL A 34 86.62 -113.96 -68.36
C VAL A 34 85.65 -114.75 -69.27
N ILE A 35 86.09 -115.10 -70.49
CA ILE A 35 85.22 -115.59 -71.56
C ILE A 35 84.67 -117.00 -71.28
N PHE A 36 85.38 -117.83 -70.52
CA PHE A 36 85.01 -119.25 -70.32
C PHE A 36 83.86 -119.49 -69.32
N GLY A 37 83.54 -118.53 -68.44
CA GLY A 37 82.68 -118.77 -67.28
C GLY A 37 81.16 -118.77 -67.51
N ILE A 38 80.67 -118.31 -68.66
CA ILE A 38 79.28 -117.82 -68.81
C ILE A 38 78.27 -118.92 -69.26
N PHE A 39 78.73 -120.04 -69.79
CA PHE A 39 77.91 -120.93 -70.64
C PHE A 39 76.86 -121.83 -69.93
N MET A 40 76.80 -121.89 -68.60
CA MET A 40 76.23 -123.05 -67.86
C MET A 40 74.93 -122.81 -67.04
N ARG A 41 74.13 -121.75 -67.26
CA ARG A 41 73.10 -121.32 -66.26
C ARG A 41 71.61 -121.20 -66.62
N GLN A 42 71.15 -121.39 -67.86
CA GLN A 42 69.78 -120.95 -68.26
C GLN A 42 68.63 -122.01 -68.26
N GLY A 43 68.82 -123.22 -67.73
CA GLY A 43 67.93 -124.36 -68.05
C GLY A 43 66.58 -124.54 -67.31
N PHE A 44 66.25 -123.81 -66.23
CA PHE A 44 65.37 -124.38 -65.17
C PHE A 44 64.10 -123.61 -64.74
N GLN A 45 63.66 -122.56 -65.46
CA GLN A 45 62.85 -121.49 -64.84
C GLN A 45 61.39 -121.29 -65.30
N ILE A 46 60.82 -122.15 -66.17
CA ILE A 46 59.53 -121.88 -66.84
C ILE A 46 58.29 -122.30 -66.01
N GLN A 47 58.36 -123.31 -65.14
CA GLN A 47 57.18 -123.93 -64.52
C GLN A 47 56.41 -123.06 -63.50
N LYS A 48 57.01 -121.98 -62.96
CA LYS A 48 56.45 -121.20 -61.83
C LYS A 48 55.55 -120.02 -62.18
N MET A 49 55.34 -119.73 -63.47
CA MET A 49 54.77 -118.44 -63.90
C MET A 49 53.23 -118.37 -63.83
N CYS A 50 52.51 -119.50 -63.93
CA CYS A 50 51.06 -119.51 -64.17
C CYS A 50 50.21 -119.12 -62.94
N ASP A 51 50.61 -119.53 -61.73
CA ASP A 51 49.77 -119.36 -60.53
C ASP A 51 49.64 -117.89 -60.06
N CYS A 52 50.61 -117.03 -60.40
CA CYS A 52 50.61 -115.62 -60.00
C CYS A 52 49.50 -114.79 -60.67
N PHE A 53 49.14 -115.12 -61.92
CA PHE A 53 48.29 -114.27 -62.76
C PHE A 53 46.84 -114.19 -62.28
N VAL A 54 46.34 -115.25 -61.64
CA VAL A 54 44.99 -115.29 -61.06
C VAL A 54 44.90 -114.41 -59.80
N PHE A 55 45.95 -114.43 -58.97
CA PHE A 55 46.01 -113.67 -57.72
C PHE A 55 46.05 -112.15 -57.94
N GLN A 56 46.76 -111.72 -58.99
CA GLN A 56 46.95 -110.31 -59.36
C GLN A 56 45.64 -109.62 -59.73
N ASN A 57 44.76 -110.30 -60.48
CA ASN A 57 43.45 -109.77 -60.90
C ASN A 57 42.50 -109.55 -59.71
N TYR A 58 42.47 -110.47 -58.74
CA TYR A 58 41.64 -110.35 -57.54
C TYR A 58 42.08 -109.16 -56.66
N LEU A 59 43.39 -109.01 -56.43
CA LEU A 59 43.96 -107.87 -55.71
C LEU A 59 43.65 -106.53 -56.39
N GLN A 60 43.72 -106.46 -57.72
CA GLN A 60 43.47 -105.22 -58.45
C GLN A 60 41.99 -104.80 -58.44
N ALA A 61 41.06 -105.76 -58.37
CA ALA A 61 39.63 -105.46 -58.17
C ALA A 61 39.36 -104.90 -56.75
N LEU A 62 40.00 -105.48 -55.73
CA LEU A 62 39.83 -105.10 -54.33
C LEU A 62 40.45 -103.71 -54.04
N LEU A 63 41.62 -103.41 -54.62
CA LEU A 63 42.21 -102.06 -54.57
C LEU A 63 41.27 -101.00 -55.16
N LYS A 64 40.65 -101.25 -56.31
CA LYS A 64 39.68 -100.33 -56.95
C LYS A 64 38.37 -100.17 -56.17
N ALA A 65 38.04 -101.09 -55.26
CA ALA A 65 36.95 -100.92 -54.31
C ALA A 65 37.39 -100.00 -53.16
N ASN A 66 38.54 -100.30 -52.54
CA ASN A 66 39.09 -99.48 -51.46
C ASN A 66 39.41 -98.05 -51.90
N GLU A 67 39.84 -97.81 -53.14
CA GLU A 67 40.03 -96.46 -53.69
C GLU A 67 38.72 -95.67 -53.72
N LYS A 68 37.60 -96.29 -54.13
CA LYS A 68 36.27 -95.65 -54.13
C LYS A 68 35.69 -95.49 -52.72
N GLU A 69 35.99 -96.40 -51.81
CA GLU A 69 35.65 -96.23 -50.40
C GLU A 69 36.47 -95.13 -49.75
N ILE A 70 37.74 -94.96 -50.13
CA ILE A 70 38.58 -93.83 -49.71
C ILE A 70 38.07 -92.53 -50.34
N GLU A 71 37.69 -92.49 -51.62
CA GLU A 71 37.07 -91.31 -52.25
C GLU A 71 35.71 -90.96 -51.62
N PHE A 72 34.92 -91.96 -51.20
CA PHE A 72 33.63 -91.76 -50.54
C PHE A 72 33.80 -91.40 -49.06
N GLU A 73 34.78 -91.97 -48.35
CA GLU A 73 35.16 -91.51 -47.01
C GLU A 73 35.76 -90.12 -47.10
N GLN A 74 36.59 -89.79 -48.09
CA GLN A 74 37.07 -88.44 -48.36
C GLN A 74 35.91 -87.51 -48.69
N HIS A 75 34.96 -87.85 -49.55
CA HIS A 75 33.80 -86.99 -49.84
C HIS A 75 32.79 -86.92 -48.69
N LEU A 76 32.62 -87.96 -47.87
CA LEU A 76 31.83 -87.87 -46.64
C LEU A 76 32.53 -87.00 -45.61
N THR A 77 33.84 -87.22 -45.43
CA THR A 77 34.79 -86.42 -44.65
C THR A 77 34.76 -84.99 -45.15
N ALA A 78 34.63 -84.76 -46.45
CA ALA A 78 34.70 -83.46 -47.09
C ALA A 78 33.40 -82.74 -47.33
N LEU A 79 32.30 -83.45 -47.38
CA LEU A 79 31.12 -82.84 -46.85
C LEU A 79 31.33 -82.62 -45.34
N ALA A 80 32.16 -83.30 -44.52
CA ALA A 80 32.28 -83.33 -43.03
C ALA A 80 33.25 -82.41 -42.20
N GLU A 81 33.57 -81.22 -42.67
CA GLU A 81 34.10 -79.96 -42.01
C GLU A 81 33.04 -78.78 -41.47
N ARG A 82 32.17 -77.74 -42.00
CA ARG A 82 31.76 -76.71 -43.20
C ARG A 82 30.59 -76.01 -42.67
N GLU A 83 29.77 -76.94 -42.36
CA GLU A 83 28.66 -76.86 -41.59
C GLU A 83 29.25 -76.47 -40.19
N SER A 84 30.50 -76.81 -39.77
CA SER A 84 31.30 -76.03 -38.80
C SER A 84 31.91 -74.74 -39.32
N GLY A 85 32.43 -74.62 -40.54
CA GLY A 85 32.91 -73.31 -41.01
C GLY A 85 31.80 -72.26 -40.81
N HIS A 86 30.67 -72.51 -41.47
CA HIS A 86 29.36 -71.91 -41.32
C HIS A 86 28.82 -71.89 -39.89
N LEU A 87 28.80 -72.99 -39.12
CA LEU A 87 28.15 -73.02 -37.81
C LEU A 87 29.06 -72.96 -36.57
N ALA A 88 30.35 -72.75 -36.76
CA ALA A 88 31.19 -71.93 -35.89
C ALA A 88 31.01 -70.45 -36.25
N GLN A 89 30.96 -70.07 -37.53
CA GLN A 89 30.73 -68.68 -37.97
C GLN A 89 29.39 -68.11 -37.43
N LEU A 90 28.24 -68.74 -37.67
CA LEU A 90 27.00 -68.26 -37.07
C LEU A 90 27.01 -68.44 -35.53
N ALA A 91 27.88 -69.28 -34.95
CA ALA A 91 27.93 -69.43 -33.49
C ALA A 91 28.60 -68.19 -32.89
N ALA A 92 29.79 -67.85 -33.37
CA ALA A 92 30.45 -66.57 -33.11
C ALA A 92 29.57 -65.37 -33.47
N LYS A 93 28.74 -65.44 -34.53
CA LYS A 93 27.75 -64.40 -34.86
C LYS A 93 26.67 -64.29 -33.79
N THR A 94 25.97 -65.39 -33.46
CA THR A 94 24.94 -65.39 -32.40
C THR A 94 25.52 -65.05 -31.03
N GLU A 95 26.79 -65.38 -30.77
CA GLU A 95 27.47 -65.05 -29.53
C GLU A 95 27.86 -63.57 -29.49
N LYS A 96 28.36 -62.99 -30.60
CA LYS A 96 28.59 -61.55 -30.74
C LYS A 96 27.30 -60.75 -30.64
N GLU A 97 26.22 -61.23 -31.25
CA GLU A 97 24.87 -60.67 -31.10
C GLU A 97 24.41 -60.75 -29.64
N LEU A 98 24.59 -61.90 -28.98
CA LEU A 98 24.26 -62.09 -27.55
C LEU A 98 25.10 -61.20 -26.62
N ARG A 99 26.41 -61.04 -26.87
CA ARG A 99 27.28 -60.09 -26.15
C ARG A 99 26.77 -58.66 -26.33
N SER A 100 26.53 -58.23 -27.57
CA SER A 100 25.96 -56.89 -27.85
C SER A 100 24.57 -56.68 -27.25
N SER A 101 23.79 -57.75 -27.07
CA SER A 101 22.48 -57.70 -26.39
C SER A 101 22.60 -57.67 -24.87
N LYS A 102 23.65 -58.26 -24.28
CA LYS A 102 23.98 -58.13 -22.86
C LYS A 102 24.51 -56.74 -22.56
N GLU A 103 25.49 -56.26 -23.33
CA GLU A 103 26.02 -54.88 -23.25
C GLU A 103 24.89 -53.84 -23.33
N LYS A 104 23.93 -54.01 -24.25
CA LYS A 104 22.72 -53.16 -24.32
C LYS A 104 21.80 -53.32 -23.11
N ALA A 105 21.60 -54.52 -22.59
CA ALA A 105 20.76 -54.75 -21.40
C ALA A 105 21.39 -54.15 -20.13
N GLU A 106 22.70 -54.30 -19.97
CA GLU A 106 23.51 -53.71 -18.89
C GLU A 106 23.52 -52.18 -19.00
N MET A 107 23.69 -51.62 -20.20
CA MET A 107 23.56 -50.18 -20.45
C MET A 107 22.14 -49.67 -20.16
N ILE A 108 21.09 -50.44 -20.48
CA ILE A 108 19.69 -50.11 -20.15
C ILE A 108 19.44 -50.17 -18.64
N GLU A 109 20.03 -51.12 -17.90
CA GLU A 109 19.99 -51.13 -16.44
C GLU A 109 20.71 -49.92 -15.85
N VAL A 110 21.92 -49.59 -16.31
CA VAL A 110 22.67 -48.39 -15.87
C VAL A 110 21.86 -47.12 -16.15
N LEU A 111 21.31 -46.96 -17.37
CA LEU A 111 20.45 -45.83 -17.71
C LEU A 111 19.18 -45.77 -16.84
N LYS A 112 18.56 -46.91 -16.55
CA LYS A 112 17.40 -47.02 -15.65
C LYS A 112 17.76 -46.60 -14.21
N TYR A 113 18.93 -47.00 -13.70
CA TYR A 113 19.42 -46.51 -12.40
C TYR A 113 19.71 -45.01 -12.42
N VAL A 114 20.36 -44.48 -13.46
CA VAL A 114 20.63 -43.05 -13.63
C VAL A 114 19.34 -42.23 -13.73
N ILE A 115 18.35 -42.68 -14.50
CA ILE A 115 17.03 -42.02 -14.62
C ILE A 115 16.28 -42.05 -13.28
N ILE A 116 16.29 -43.17 -12.55
CA ILE A 116 15.68 -43.26 -11.21
C ILE A 116 16.41 -42.35 -10.22
N TRP A 117 17.73 -42.24 -10.30
CA TRP A 117 18.53 -41.35 -9.47
C TRP A 117 18.25 -39.87 -9.78
N LEU A 118 18.26 -39.48 -11.06
CA LEU A 118 17.91 -38.12 -11.51
C LEU A 118 16.47 -37.73 -11.12
N PHE A 119 15.50 -38.64 -11.25
CA PHE A 119 14.12 -38.36 -10.85
C PHE A 119 13.97 -38.22 -9.32
N LYS A 120 14.77 -38.98 -8.54
CA LYS A 120 14.85 -38.82 -7.08
C LYS A 120 15.54 -37.52 -6.68
N SER A 121 16.68 -37.17 -7.28
CA SER A 121 17.39 -35.92 -6.97
C SER A 121 16.57 -34.69 -7.36
N PHE A 122 15.90 -34.70 -8.53
CA PHE A 122 14.97 -33.65 -8.93
C PHE A 122 13.77 -33.50 -7.98
N LYS A 123 13.22 -34.59 -7.43
CA LYS A 123 12.20 -34.52 -6.38
C LYS A 123 12.74 -33.96 -5.06
N LEU A 124 13.93 -34.39 -4.63
CA LEU A 124 14.57 -33.88 -3.42
C LEU A 124 14.88 -32.38 -3.56
N GLU A 125 15.38 -31.95 -4.71
CA GLU A 125 15.70 -30.55 -4.99
C GLU A 125 14.43 -29.69 -5.05
N LYS A 126 13.32 -30.20 -5.61
CA LYS A 126 12.00 -29.53 -5.49
C LYS A 126 11.53 -29.39 -4.05
N PHE A 127 11.68 -30.43 -3.21
CA PHE A 127 11.34 -30.31 -1.79
C PHE A 127 12.28 -29.37 -1.04
N ARG A 128 13.56 -29.29 -1.42
CA ARG A 128 14.55 -28.38 -0.86
C ARG A 128 14.22 -26.91 -1.19
N GLN A 129 13.86 -26.64 -2.44
CA GLN A 129 13.42 -25.31 -2.87
C GLN A 129 12.09 -24.92 -2.21
N GLN A 130 11.12 -25.85 -2.11
CA GLN A 130 9.89 -25.60 -1.35
C GLN A 130 10.19 -25.28 0.12
N MET A 131 11.04 -26.07 0.78
CA MET A 131 11.44 -25.83 2.17
C MET A 131 12.17 -24.48 2.35
N GLN A 132 12.97 -24.05 1.37
CA GLN A 132 13.60 -22.73 1.38
C GLN A 132 12.57 -21.60 1.23
N TRP A 133 11.58 -21.74 0.36
CA TRP A 133 10.47 -20.78 0.24
C TRP A 133 9.60 -20.75 1.51
N ASP A 134 9.27 -21.91 2.07
CA ASP A 134 8.49 -22.03 3.31
C ASP A 134 9.26 -21.39 4.49
N GLN A 135 10.58 -21.61 4.56
CA GLN A 135 11.45 -21.00 5.57
C GLN A 135 11.53 -19.47 5.40
N GLN A 136 11.82 -18.97 4.18
CA GLN A 136 11.88 -17.52 3.92
C GLN A 136 10.53 -16.83 4.19
N THR A 137 9.42 -17.51 3.88
CA THR A 137 8.07 -17.01 4.18
C THR A 137 7.82 -16.96 5.69
N MET A 138 8.28 -17.97 6.44
CA MET A 138 8.19 -17.98 7.91
C MET A 138 9.08 -16.90 8.55
N GLU A 139 10.31 -16.74 8.08
CA GLU A 139 11.25 -15.72 8.54
C GLU A 139 10.68 -14.31 8.30
N ALA A 140 10.12 -14.04 7.11
CA ALA A 140 9.45 -12.78 6.80
C ALA A 140 8.20 -12.54 7.68
N PHE A 141 7.38 -13.56 7.97
CA PHE A 141 6.25 -13.41 8.89
C PHE A 141 6.68 -13.15 10.33
N LEU A 142 7.79 -13.75 10.79
CA LEU A 142 8.34 -13.50 12.13
C LEU A 142 8.91 -12.09 12.24
N GLU A 143 9.62 -11.61 11.22
CA GLU A 143 10.15 -10.24 11.14
C GLU A 143 9.01 -9.20 11.07
N GLU A 144 7.97 -9.44 10.25
CA GLU A 144 6.79 -8.57 10.19
C GLU A 144 6.00 -8.58 11.51
N SER A 145 5.95 -9.70 12.23
CA SER A 145 5.33 -9.78 13.57
C SER A 145 6.14 -9.00 14.60
N ALA A 146 7.47 -9.14 14.61
CA ALA A 146 8.35 -8.40 15.50
C ALA A 146 8.27 -6.88 15.26
N GLN A 147 8.26 -6.43 14.00
CA GLN A 147 8.08 -5.02 13.66
C GLN A 147 6.72 -4.48 14.13
N LYS A 148 5.64 -5.27 14.00
CA LYS A 148 4.31 -4.89 14.53
C LYS A 148 4.29 -4.83 16.06
N GLU A 149 5.05 -5.67 16.75
CA GLU A 149 5.22 -5.59 18.20
C GLU A 149 6.02 -4.35 18.62
N GLU A 150 7.10 -3.99 17.92
CA GLU A 150 7.81 -2.73 18.14
C GLU A 150 6.95 -1.49 17.86
N ASP A 151 6.25 -1.46 16.73
CA ASP A 151 5.37 -0.35 16.34
C ASP A 151 4.23 -0.17 17.34
N THR A 152 3.61 -1.25 17.81
CA THR A 152 2.55 -1.18 18.82
C THR A 152 3.10 -0.76 20.19
N MET A 153 4.30 -1.23 20.60
CA MET A 153 4.98 -0.73 21.79
C MET A 153 5.30 0.77 21.69
N ALA A 154 5.75 1.24 20.53
CA ALA A 154 6.00 2.67 20.27
C ALA A 154 4.71 3.50 20.32
N MET A 155 3.61 3.01 19.72
CA MET A 155 2.29 3.63 19.81
C MET A 155 1.76 3.69 21.25
N VAL A 156 1.92 2.63 22.05
CA VAL A 156 1.51 2.59 23.46
C VAL A 156 2.34 3.59 24.29
N LYS A 157 3.66 3.63 24.09
CA LYS A 157 4.58 4.59 24.75
C LYS A 157 4.19 6.04 24.42
N ASN A 158 3.95 6.35 23.16
CA ASN A 158 3.49 7.68 22.71
C ASN A 158 2.10 8.02 23.26
N SER A 159 1.17 7.06 23.29
CA SER A 159 -0.15 7.21 23.91
C SER A 159 -0.05 7.53 25.41
N GLN A 160 0.86 6.86 26.13
CA GLN A 160 1.07 7.09 27.57
C GLN A 160 1.72 8.45 27.86
N GLN A 161 2.72 8.87 27.07
CA GLN A 161 3.28 10.22 27.15
C GLN A 161 2.24 11.31 26.82
N ASN A 162 1.40 11.10 25.79
CA ASN A 162 0.31 12.01 25.46
C ASN A 162 -0.73 12.08 26.59
N LYS A 163 -1.10 10.95 27.22
CA LYS A 163 -1.98 10.93 28.40
C LYS A 163 -1.38 11.70 29.59
N GLN A 164 -0.08 11.60 29.83
CA GLN A 164 0.61 12.40 30.87
C GLN A 164 0.60 13.89 30.53
N LYS A 165 0.87 14.25 29.26
CA LYS A 165 0.90 15.64 28.79
C LYS A 165 -0.48 16.31 28.77
N VAL A 166 -1.53 15.55 28.45
CA VAL A 166 -2.93 16.00 28.60
C VAL A 166 -3.23 16.27 30.08
N LYS A 167 -2.88 15.36 31.00
CA LYS A 167 -3.10 15.57 32.44
C LYS A 167 -2.39 16.84 32.96
N SER A 168 -1.13 17.08 32.59
CA SER A 168 -0.41 18.28 33.04
C SER A 168 -0.96 19.57 32.43
N LEU A 169 -1.41 19.55 31.17
CA LEU A 169 -2.09 20.68 30.53
C LEU A 169 -3.47 20.95 31.16
N THR A 170 -4.26 19.92 31.48
CA THR A 170 -5.54 20.09 32.18
C THR A 170 -5.34 20.73 33.55
N LEU A 171 -4.37 20.25 34.35
CA LEU A 171 -4.04 20.86 35.66
C LEU A 171 -3.54 22.31 35.52
N ALA A 172 -2.82 22.64 34.45
CA ALA A 172 -2.41 24.03 34.18
C ALA A 172 -3.60 24.93 33.79
N ILE A 173 -4.55 24.40 33.00
CA ILE A 173 -5.80 25.09 32.65
C ILE A 173 -6.68 25.28 33.89
N GLU A 174 -6.78 24.28 34.77
CA GLU A 174 -7.54 24.38 36.02
C GLU A 174 -6.92 25.42 36.96
N LYS A 175 -5.59 25.41 37.15
CA LYS A 175 -4.90 26.47 37.89
C LYS A 175 -5.16 27.85 37.30
N LYS A 176 -5.03 28.03 35.98
CA LYS A 176 -5.32 29.31 35.33
C LYS A 176 -6.80 29.70 35.36
N ARG A 177 -7.74 28.75 35.45
CA ARG A 177 -9.16 29.02 35.71
C ARG A 177 -9.42 29.44 37.15
N VAL A 178 -8.74 28.84 38.13
CA VAL A 178 -8.80 29.28 39.53
C VAL A 178 -8.17 30.65 39.68
N GLU A 179 -6.98 30.89 39.11
CA GLU A 179 -6.34 32.21 39.10
C GLU A 179 -7.22 33.27 38.41
N LEU A 180 -7.86 32.96 37.27
CA LEU A 180 -8.81 33.87 36.61
C LEU A 180 -10.08 34.03 37.46
N ASN A 181 -10.56 33.00 38.14
CA ASN A 181 -11.65 33.09 39.11
C ASN A 181 -11.24 33.65 40.48
N GLU A 182 -9.96 33.91 40.72
CA GLU A 182 -9.43 34.83 41.75
C GLU A 182 -9.24 36.22 41.16
N ASN A 183 -9.64 36.40 39.90
CA ASN A 183 -9.53 37.60 39.13
C ASN A 183 -10.79 38.00 38.33
N ARG A 184 -12.09 37.84 38.68
CA ARG A 184 -13.06 36.99 39.43
C ARG A 184 -13.17 36.54 40.93
N LYS A 185 -12.22 36.66 41.89
CA LYS A 185 -12.56 36.64 43.37
C LYS A 185 -11.72 37.47 44.35
N ALA A 186 -10.52 37.95 44.00
CA ALA A 186 -9.76 38.89 44.83
C ALA A 186 -10.20 40.35 44.60
N TYR A 187 -9.48 41.09 43.77
CA TYR A 187 -9.52 42.54 43.55
C TYR A 187 -10.87 43.25 43.20
N GLU A 188 -11.99 42.60 42.87
CA GLU A 188 -13.03 43.27 42.06
C GLU A 188 -13.82 44.26 42.84
N LYS A 189 -14.23 43.84 44.04
CA LYS A 189 -14.30 44.58 45.32
C LYS A 189 -13.91 46.05 45.30
N GLU A 190 -12.86 46.38 44.59
CA GLU A 190 -12.44 47.73 44.35
C GLU A 190 -13.48 48.70 43.73
N LEU A 191 -14.54 48.29 42.99
CA LEU A 191 -15.32 49.31 42.24
C LEU A 191 -16.28 50.10 43.14
N THR A 192 -16.93 49.59 44.20
CA THR A 192 -17.51 50.51 45.22
C THR A 192 -16.48 51.28 45.98
N GLU A 193 -15.33 50.68 46.24
CA GLU A 193 -14.19 51.40 46.82
C GLU A 193 -13.79 52.59 45.90
N THR A 194 -14.33 52.66 44.66
CA THR A 194 -14.48 53.91 43.87
C THR A 194 -15.89 54.51 43.74
N THR A 195 -16.94 53.90 43.15
CA THR A 195 -18.21 54.61 42.91
C THR A 195 -19.19 54.61 44.07
N SER A 196 -19.07 53.79 45.13
CA SER A 196 -19.78 54.13 46.39
C SER A 196 -19.04 55.21 47.16
N VAL A 197 -17.71 55.27 47.07
CA VAL A 197 -16.93 56.45 47.48
C VAL A 197 -17.31 57.68 46.63
N ALA A 198 -17.59 57.53 45.33
CA ALA A 198 -18.04 58.62 44.46
C ALA A 198 -19.51 59.00 44.72
N LEU A 199 -20.41 58.05 44.95
CA LEU A 199 -21.80 58.28 45.33
C LEU A 199 -21.90 58.86 46.73
N LYS A 200 -20.99 58.51 47.64
CA LYS A 200 -20.86 59.12 48.97
C LYS A 200 -20.30 60.53 48.87
N THR A 201 -19.19 60.76 48.19
CA THR A 201 -18.67 62.14 48.00
C THR A 201 -19.62 63.02 47.19
N MET A 202 -20.36 62.48 46.21
CA MET A 202 -21.43 63.19 45.49
C MET A 202 -22.66 63.45 46.39
N ARG A 203 -23.01 62.52 47.29
CA ARG A 203 -24.04 62.74 48.32
C ARG A 203 -23.61 63.80 49.32
N ASP A 204 -22.39 63.75 49.82
CA ASP A 204 -21.85 64.64 50.84
C ASP A 204 -21.70 66.06 50.28
N THR A 205 -21.20 66.21 49.03
CA THR A 205 -21.19 67.50 48.32
C THR A 205 -22.60 68.00 47.98
N MET A 206 -23.54 67.14 47.59
CA MET A 206 -24.94 67.52 47.37
C MET A 206 -25.63 67.94 48.68
N GLN A 207 -25.32 67.30 49.81
CA GLN A 207 -25.79 67.71 51.14
C GLN A 207 -25.20 69.05 51.57
N GLN A 208 -23.91 69.29 51.29
CA GLN A 208 -23.26 70.59 51.51
C GLN A 208 -23.92 71.68 50.67
N VAL A 209 -24.11 71.46 49.35
CA VAL A 209 -24.83 72.39 48.47
C VAL A 209 -26.28 72.63 48.94
N HIS A 210 -26.97 71.62 49.46
CA HIS A 210 -28.30 71.80 50.08
C HIS A 210 -28.25 72.55 51.42
N LEU A 211 -27.17 72.46 52.19
CA LEU A 211 -26.96 73.26 53.41
C LEU A 211 -26.69 74.72 53.03
N ASP A 212 -25.77 74.97 52.10
CA ASP A 212 -25.39 76.29 51.62
C ASP A 212 -26.57 77.01 50.95
N ASN A 213 -27.34 76.30 50.12
CA ASN A 213 -28.59 76.83 49.54
C ASN A 213 -29.63 77.16 50.62
N ARG A 214 -29.74 76.38 51.70
CA ARG A 214 -30.65 76.71 52.82
C ARG A 214 -30.17 77.92 53.62
N GLN A 215 -28.87 78.04 53.88
CA GLN A 215 -28.30 79.24 54.50
C GLN A 215 -28.48 80.48 53.61
N LEU A 216 -28.33 80.33 52.29
CA LEU A 216 -28.54 81.39 51.32
C LEU A 216 -30.01 81.80 51.29
N ILE A 217 -30.95 80.85 51.22
CA ILE A 217 -32.40 81.11 51.31
C ILE A 217 -32.74 81.82 52.64
N GLN A 218 -32.18 81.41 53.78
CA GLN A 218 -32.38 82.12 55.05
C GLN A 218 -31.85 83.55 55.03
N LYS A 219 -30.69 83.80 54.39
CA LYS A 219 -30.15 85.16 54.19
C LYS A 219 -31.09 85.99 53.30
N TRP A 220 -31.57 85.45 52.18
CA TRP A 220 -32.53 86.10 51.29
C TRP A 220 -33.90 86.34 51.94
N GLU A 221 -34.41 85.38 52.73
CA GLU A 221 -35.62 85.57 53.52
C GLU A 221 -35.46 86.71 54.52
N ASN A 222 -34.29 86.83 55.16
CA ASN A 222 -34.04 87.88 56.15
C ASN A 222 -33.87 89.26 55.49
N THR A 223 -33.21 89.36 54.33
CA THR A 223 -33.16 90.62 53.57
C THR A 223 -34.53 90.99 53.01
N VAL A 224 -35.35 90.04 52.55
CA VAL A 224 -36.75 90.30 52.13
C VAL A 224 -37.64 90.69 53.32
N LYS A 225 -37.44 90.10 54.51
CA LYS A 225 -38.14 90.52 55.74
C LYS A 225 -37.70 91.93 56.18
N GLN A 226 -36.43 92.29 56.01
CA GLN A 226 -35.94 93.66 56.26
C GLN A 226 -36.50 94.65 55.25
N MET A 227 -36.44 94.35 53.95
CA MET A 227 -37.03 95.18 52.90
C MET A 227 -38.52 95.41 53.14
N LYS A 228 -39.30 94.36 53.47
CA LYS A 228 -40.72 94.50 53.80
C LYS A 228 -40.99 95.36 55.05
N ARG A 229 -40.07 95.43 56.02
CA ARG A 229 -40.18 96.38 57.13
C ARG A 229 -39.94 97.80 56.64
N GLN A 230 -38.90 98.00 55.84
CA GLN A 230 -38.61 99.31 55.22
C GLN A 230 -39.73 99.77 54.28
N ASP A 231 -40.41 98.87 53.56
CA ASP A 231 -41.59 99.18 52.75
C ASP A 231 -42.78 99.60 53.63
N ILE A 232 -42.99 98.96 54.78
CA ILE A 232 -44.05 99.33 55.75
C ILE A 232 -43.72 100.67 56.42
N GLU A 233 -42.48 100.87 56.85
CA GLU A 233 -41.97 102.13 57.39
C GLU A 233 -42.10 103.26 56.37
N MET A 234 -41.78 103.00 55.08
CA MET A 234 -41.97 103.95 53.99
C MET A 234 -43.46 104.25 53.72
N GLN A 235 -44.35 103.26 53.84
CA GLN A 235 -45.80 103.47 53.74
C GLN A 235 -46.34 104.26 54.94
N GLN A 236 -45.79 104.07 56.15
CA GLN A 236 -46.12 104.86 57.33
C GLN A 236 -45.67 106.32 57.15
N CYS A 237 -44.42 106.56 56.76
CA CYS A 237 -43.92 107.89 56.40
C CYS A 237 -44.74 108.54 55.27
N ALA A 238 -45.19 107.78 54.27
CA ALA A 238 -46.05 108.29 53.20
C ALA A 238 -47.47 108.63 53.69
N LEU A 239 -48.03 107.89 54.65
CA LEU A 239 -49.30 108.20 55.32
C LEU A 239 -49.18 109.44 56.20
N GLU A 240 -48.11 109.57 56.99
CA GLU A 240 -47.81 110.76 57.80
C GLU A 240 -47.62 112.00 56.92
N LEU A 241 -46.89 111.89 55.80
CA LEU A 241 -46.78 112.94 54.80
C LEU A 241 -48.14 113.27 54.15
N ALA A 242 -49.00 112.28 53.89
CA ALA A 242 -50.34 112.52 53.35
C ALA A 242 -51.24 113.24 54.36
N GLN A 243 -51.18 112.87 55.64
CA GLN A 243 -51.88 113.55 56.74
C GLN A 243 -51.38 114.99 56.92
N ALA A 244 -50.07 115.21 56.99
CA ALA A 244 -49.50 116.55 57.08
C ALA A 244 -49.85 117.43 55.85
N ASN A 245 -49.87 116.86 54.64
CA ASN A 245 -50.34 117.57 53.44
C ASN A 245 -51.84 117.88 53.49
N GLN A 246 -52.66 117.04 54.12
CA GLN A 246 -54.08 117.29 54.32
C GLN A 246 -54.31 118.38 55.37
N GLU A 247 -53.60 118.35 56.50
CA GLU A 247 -53.62 119.44 57.48
C GLU A 247 -53.19 120.76 56.84
N VAL A 248 -52.12 120.78 56.05
CA VAL A 248 -51.68 121.97 55.31
C VAL A 248 -52.75 122.47 54.33
N ARG A 249 -53.50 121.58 53.66
CA ARG A 249 -54.65 121.98 52.82
C ARG A 249 -55.78 122.59 53.64
N GLU A 250 -56.10 122.02 54.80
CA GLU A 250 -57.15 122.52 55.69
C GLU A 250 -56.77 123.87 56.32
N LYS A 251 -55.51 124.05 56.75
CA LYS A 251 -54.98 125.36 57.18
C LYS A 251 -55.01 126.38 56.03
N ASN A 252 -54.63 125.99 54.81
CA ASN A 252 -54.67 126.87 53.65
C ASN A 252 -56.11 127.24 53.24
N ALA A 253 -57.08 126.33 53.39
CA ALA A 253 -58.50 126.63 53.21
C ALA A 253 -59.00 127.63 54.26
N ALA A 254 -58.72 127.40 55.54
CA ALA A 254 -59.06 128.34 56.61
C ALA A 254 -58.39 129.72 56.43
N ILE A 255 -57.16 129.77 55.91
CA ILE A 255 -56.47 131.02 55.54
C ILE A 255 -57.16 131.68 54.34
N ALA A 256 -57.63 130.93 53.35
CA ALA A 256 -58.40 131.47 52.22
C ALA A 256 -59.74 132.06 52.69
N ASP A 257 -60.45 131.37 53.59
CA ASP A 257 -61.72 131.84 54.18
C ASP A 257 -61.51 133.10 55.03
N LEU A 258 -60.46 133.14 55.86
CA LEU A 258 -60.07 134.34 56.62
C LEU A 258 -59.68 135.50 55.71
N ASN A 259 -59.02 135.24 54.57
CA ASN A 259 -58.72 136.26 53.57
C ASN A 259 -59.98 136.76 52.84
N GLN A 260 -60.96 135.91 52.53
CA GLN A 260 -62.26 136.33 52.00
C GLN A 260 -63.05 137.15 53.03
N LEU A 261 -63.04 136.76 54.30
CA LEU A 261 -63.64 137.53 55.39
C LEU A 261 -62.96 138.91 55.53
N LEU A 262 -61.63 138.96 55.50
CA LEU A 262 -60.87 140.22 55.52
C LEU A 262 -61.18 141.08 54.28
N GLN A 263 -61.31 140.49 53.10
CA GLN A 263 -61.65 141.22 51.87
C GLN A 263 -63.08 141.75 51.87
N THR A 264 -64.05 141.00 52.41
CA THR A 264 -65.43 141.48 52.59
C THR A 264 -65.51 142.57 53.65
N LEU A 265 -64.80 142.45 54.78
CA LEU A 265 -64.69 143.51 55.78
C LEU A 265 -64.01 144.79 55.21
N GLN A 266 -62.96 144.65 54.40
CA GLN A 266 -62.36 145.80 53.69
C GLN A 266 -63.34 146.45 52.70
N ASN A 267 -64.15 145.67 51.99
CA ASN A 267 -65.16 146.20 51.07
C ASN A 267 -66.31 146.88 51.83
N ASN A 268 -66.73 146.32 52.96
CA ASN A 268 -67.71 146.93 53.86
C ASN A 268 -67.19 148.27 54.42
N ASN A 269 -65.92 148.34 54.83
CA ASN A 269 -65.29 149.60 55.27
C ASN A 269 -65.21 150.62 54.12
N LYS A 270 -64.85 150.22 52.90
CA LYS A 270 -64.91 151.11 51.72
C LYS A 270 -66.33 151.57 51.39
N GLU A 271 -67.36 150.82 51.78
CA GLU A 271 -68.76 151.23 51.62
C GLU A 271 -69.24 152.17 52.74
N THR A 272 -68.81 151.95 54.00
CA THR A 272 -69.07 152.90 55.09
C THR A 272 -68.31 154.21 54.90
N GLU A 273 -67.06 154.18 54.41
CA GLU A 273 -66.32 155.36 53.95
C GLU A 273 -67.07 156.13 52.85
N LYS A 274 -67.62 155.45 51.84
CA LYS A 274 -68.45 156.07 50.80
C LYS A 274 -69.73 156.69 51.38
N LYS A 275 -70.39 156.01 52.32
CA LYS A 275 -71.58 156.54 53.02
C LYS A 275 -71.23 157.78 53.85
N MET A 276 -70.11 157.75 54.60
CA MET A 276 -69.56 158.89 55.33
C MET A 276 -69.20 160.07 54.41
N ALA A 277 -68.63 159.80 53.23
CA ALA A 277 -68.35 160.84 52.25
C ALA A 277 -69.64 161.48 51.68
N VAL A 278 -70.72 160.70 51.52
CA VAL A 278 -72.04 161.22 51.10
C VAL A 278 -72.72 162.02 52.23
N THR A 279 -72.67 161.57 53.48
CA THR A 279 -73.22 162.33 54.62
C THR A 279 -72.44 163.63 54.86
N ASN A 280 -71.10 163.60 54.75
CA ASN A 280 -70.27 164.79 54.88
C ASN A 280 -70.54 165.81 53.75
N ARG A 281 -70.78 165.33 52.51
CA ARG A 281 -71.23 166.20 51.40
C ARG A 281 -72.63 166.81 51.62
N ARG A 282 -73.53 166.12 52.32
CA ARG A 282 -74.84 166.68 52.73
C ARG A 282 -74.68 167.71 53.85
N ALA A 283 -73.87 167.41 54.87
CA ALA A 283 -73.57 168.33 55.96
C ALA A 283 -72.90 169.63 55.46
N ALA A 284 -71.98 169.53 54.50
CA ALA A 284 -71.33 170.69 53.88
C ALA A 284 -72.31 171.61 53.14
N LYS A 285 -73.36 171.06 52.50
CA LYS A 285 -74.42 171.86 51.87
C LYS A 285 -75.28 172.59 52.90
N LEU A 286 -75.75 171.89 53.93
CA LEU A 286 -76.51 172.50 55.03
C LEU A 286 -75.71 173.61 55.75
N GLN A 287 -74.38 173.46 55.86
CA GLN A 287 -73.47 174.48 56.40
C GLN A 287 -73.17 175.65 55.44
N GLN A 288 -73.52 175.54 54.15
CA GLN A 288 -73.47 176.64 53.20
C GLN A 288 -74.81 177.39 53.20
N GLU A 289 -75.92 176.65 53.09
CA GLU A 289 -77.30 177.17 53.15
C GLU A 289 -77.51 178.03 54.40
N LEU A 290 -77.03 177.59 55.58
CA LEU A 290 -77.08 178.37 56.82
C LEU A 290 -76.35 179.74 56.74
N ARG A 291 -75.20 179.80 56.06
CA ARG A 291 -74.42 181.06 55.92
C ARG A 291 -75.04 182.02 54.93
N GLU A 292 -75.77 181.50 53.96
CA GLU A 292 -76.50 182.31 52.98
C GLU A 292 -77.69 183.01 53.66
N GLU A 293 -78.42 182.30 54.55
CA GLU A 293 -79.45 182.88 55.42
C GLU A 293 -78.89 183.91 56.43
N GLU A 294 -77.78 183.62 57.11
CA GLU A 294 -77.14 184.55 58.06
C GLU A 294 -76.80 185.92 57.44
N ASN A 295 -76.45 185.95 56.14
CA ASN A 295 -76.15 187.18 55.39
C ASN A 295 -77.40 187.99 54.97
N ILE A 296 -78.60 187.39 55.02
CA ILE A 296 -79.88 188.07 54.74
C ILE A 296 -80.33 188.83 55.99
N CYS A 297 -80.22 188.21 57.18
CA CYS A 297 -80.62 188.80 58.46
C CYS A 297 -79.95 190.16 58.75
N VAL A 298 -78.66 190.33 58.40
CA VAL A 298 -77.91 191.57 58.64
C VAL A 298 -78.46 192.77 57.85
N LYS A 299 -79.18 192.56 56.75
CA LYS A 299 -79.63 193.63 55.84
C LYS A 299 -81.06 194.13 56.08
N LEU A 300 -81.81 193.52 56.99
CA LEU A 300 -83.23 193.84 57.23
C LEU A 300 -83.50 194.44 58.62
N GLN A 301 -82.47 194.62 59.46
CA GLN A 301 -82.66 195.05 60.86
C GLN A 301 -82.55 196.57 61.09
N GLU A 302 -82.27 197.38 60.05
CA GLU A 302 -82.20 198.85 60.16
C GLU A 302 -83.50 199.59 59.80
N GLN A 303 -84.56 198.91 59.33
CA GLN A 303 -85.83 199.56 58.97
C GLN A 303 -87.07 198.86 59.56
N VAL A 304 -87.64 199.49 60.60
CA VAL A 304 -89.08 199.72 60.84
C VAL A 304 -89.99 198.46 60.69
N SER A 305 -90.42 197.77 61.74
CA SER A 305 -91.36 198.18 62.81
C SER A 305 -92.78 198.57 62.34
N PHE A 306 -93.79 198.31 63.18
CA PHE A 306 -95.19 198.80 63.08
C PHE A 306 -96.20 198.10 62.13
N LEU A 307 -96.89 197.09 62.69
CA LEU A 307 -98.34 196.75 62.55
C LEU A 307 -98.97 196.04 61.31
N MET A 308 -99.55 194.86 61.61
CA MET A 308 -100.94 194.39 61.32
C MET A 308 -101.37 193.78 59.95
N CYS A 309 -101.34 192.44 59.91
CA CYS A 309 -102.36 191.47 59.43
C CYS A 309 -103.33 191.78 58.25
N THR A 310 -103.25 190.98 57.17
CA THR A 310 -104.40 190.29 56.48
C THR A 310 -103.96 189.11 55.57
N GLU A 311 -104.61 187.96 55.74
CA GLU A 311 -105.21 187.00 54.76
C GLU A 311 -104.57 186.48 53.41
N CYS A 312 -104.86 185.19 53.12
CA CYS A 312 -105.14 184.52 51.80
C CYS A 312 -104.07 184.00 50.78
N LYS A 313 -103.69 182.70 50.92
CA LYS A 313 -103.79 181.52 49.95
C LYS A 313 -103.11 181.46 48.53
N LEU A 314 -102.85 180.20 48.07
CA LEU A 314 -102.59 179.64 46.69
C LEU A 314 -101.10 179.38 46.25
N ILE A 315 -100.70 178.50 45.27
CA ILE A 315 -101.17 177.15 44.78
C ILE A 315 -100.17 176.46 43.76
N HIS A 316 -100.01 175.11 43.78
CA HIS A 316 -99.48 174.16 42.73
C HIS A 316 -98.04 174.31 42.14
N VAL A 317 -97.41 173.39 41.35
CA VAL A 317 -97.80 172.18 40.52
C VAL A 317 -96.76 170.99 40.65
N GLU A 318 -97.05 169.79 40.11
CA GLU A 318 -96.27 168.50 40.18
C GLU A 318 -95.36 168.19 38.92
N ILE A 319 -94.95 167.00 38.41
CA ILE A 319 -95.42 165.57 38.36
C ILE A 319 -94.28 164.56 37.90
N PHE A 320 -94.61 163.26 37.66
CA PHE A 320 -93.79 162.08 37.14
C PHE A 320 -92.87 161.34 38.16
N LEU A 321 -92.82 160.00 38.39
CA LEU A 321 -92.89 158.70 37.64
C LEU A 321 -91.49 158.10 37.29
N ALA A 322 -91.19 156.78 37.13
CA ALA A 322 -91.96 155.55 36.80
C ALA A 322 -91.28 154.21 37.35
N PRO A 323 -91.77 152.96 37.08
CA PRO A 323 -91.38 151.67 37.75
C PRO A 323 -90.61 150.63 36.86
N LEU A 324 -90.30 149.39 37.34
CA LEU A 324 -90.15 148.16 36.50
C LEU A 324 -90.00 146.78 37.25
N TYR A 325 -89.94 145.68 36.48
CA TYR A 325 -90.07 144.25 36.88
C TYR A 325 -89.26 143.31 35.93
N GLY A 326 -88.70 142.20 36.44
CA GLY A 326 -88.32 140.93 35.74
C GLY A 326 -87.47 140.88 34.44
N PHE A 327 -86.32 140.16 34.45
CA PHE A 327 -85.68 139.61 33.23
C PHE A 327 -84.77 138.38 33.52
N MET A 328 -84.30 137.69 32.46
CA MET A 328 -83.35 136.55 32.45
C MET A 328 -83.80 135.17 32.99
N CYS A 329 -84.79 134.54 32.36
CA CYS A 329 -85.04 133.08 32.47
C CYS A 329 -84.94 132.33 31.12
N CYS A 330 -84.11 132.80 30.16
CA CYS A 330 -84.15 132.35 28.76
C CYS A 330 -82.77 132.31 28.04
N ARG A 331 -81.70 131.79 28.65
CA ARG A 331 -80.38 131.63 27.98
C ARG A 331 -79.67 130.28 28.21
N VAL A 332 -80.44 129.21 28.40
CA VAL A 332 -79.93 127.83 28.67
C VAL A 332 -80.12 126.89 27.45
N HIS A 333 -80.25 127.41 26.23
CA HIS A 333 -80.62 126.59 25.06
C HIS A 333 -79.93 126.91 23.73
N THR A 334 -78.83 127.68 23.73
CA THR A 334 -78.10 128.05 22.49
C THR A 334 -76.59 127.76 22.54
N ALA A 335 -76.10 127.04 23.55
CA ALA A 335 -74.66 126.75 23.73
C ALA A 335 -74.28 125.28 23.41
N GLU A 336 -75.22 124.35 23.49
CA GLU A 336 -74.94 122.91 23.43
C GLU A 336 -74.87 122.38 21.98
N ALA A 337 -75.61 122.98 21.05
CA ALA A 337 -75.68 122.53 19.65
C ALA A 337 -74.36 122.70 18.85
N TYR A 338 -73.52 123.69 19.20
CA TYR A 338 -72.29 123.97 18.45
C TYR A 338 -71.18 122.93 18.69
N ASN A 339 -71.17 122.27 19.84
CA ASN A 339 -70.10 121.34 20.25
C ASN A 339 -70.25 119.91 19.70
N ALA A 340 -71.33 119.60 18.98
CA ALA A 340 -71.54 118.29 18.35
C ALA A 340 -70.79 118.17 17.00
N ALA A 341 -70.90 119.18 16.13
CA ALA A 341 -70.48 119.11 14.73
C ALA A 341 -68.96 118.99 14.50
N LEU A 342 -68.13 119.35 15.49
CA LEU A 342 -66.67 119.29 15.39
C LEU A 342 -66.10 117.89 15.67
N ARG A 343 -66.83 117.00 16.37
CA ARG A 343 -66.33 115.64 16.69
C ARG A 343 -66.44 114.67 15.52
N GLU A 344 -67.44 114.83 14.65
CA GLU A 344 -67.66 113.89 13.55
C GLU A 344 -66.65 114.03 12.40
N LYS A 345 -66.15 115.24 12.14
CA LYS A 345 -65.23 115.52 11.02
C LYS A 345 -63.80 115.04 11.25
N LEU A 346 -63.40 114.78 12.50
CA LEU A 346 -62.07 114.22 12.81
C LEU A 346 -62.00 112.70 12.56
N ALA A 347 -63.14 112.01 12.56
CA ALA A 347 -63.19 110.54 12.55
C ALA A 347 -63.06 109.89 11.15
N LYS A 348 -63.20 110.67 10.06
CA LYS A 348 -63.42 110.14 8.69
C LYS A 348 -62.24 110.27 7.72
N VAL A 349 -61.08 110.78 8.16
CA VAL A 349 -59.91 111.04 7.29
C VAL A 349 -58.74 110.06 7.53
N SER A 350 -58.61 109.49 8.74
CA SER A 350 -57.44 108.69 9.14
C SER A 350 -57.59 107.17 8.97
N GLN A 351 -58.39 106.69 8.00
CA GLN A 351 -58.67 105.23 7.87
C GLN A 351 -58.47 104.62 6.47
N LEU A 352 -58.49 105.40 5.38
CA LEU A 352 -58.72 104.83 4.02
C LEU A 352 -57.52 104.88 3.05
N ALA A 353 -56.29 105.01 3.55
CA ALA A 353 -55.07 105.02 2.70
C ALA A 353 -54.04 103.94 3.04
N GLU A 354 -54.02 103.47 4.29
CA GLU A 354 -53.10 102.40 4.73
C GLU A 354 -53.77 101.03 4.69
N GLN A 355 -55.11 100.95 4.78
CA GLN A 355 -55.84 99.69 4.94
C GLN A 355 -55.65 98.71 3.78
N ASP A 356 -55.63 99.13 2.51
CA ASP A 356 -55.64 98.15 1.40
C ASP A 356 -54.30 97.42 1.21
N ARG A 357 -53.16 98.13 1.32
CA ARG A 357 -51.83 97.49 1.25
C ARG A 357 -51.48 96.71 2.52
N VAL A 358 -52.05 97.11 3.66
CA VAL A 358 -52.02 96.30 4.88
C VAL A 358 -52.91 95.06 4.71
N ALA A 359 -54.08 95.17 4.09
CA ALA A 359 -55.02 94.05 3.93
C ALA A 359 -54.49 92.91 3.06
N GLU A 360 -53.74 93.18 1.98
CA GLU A 360 -53.07 92.13 1.18
C GLU A 360 -51.94 91.44 1.95
N LEU A 361 -51.06 92.19 2.63
CA LEU A 361 -49.97 91.62 3.42
C LEU A 361 -50.49 90.88 4.66
N GLU A 362 -51.51 91.42 5.32
CA GLU A 362 -52.28 90.72 6.33
C GLU A 362 -53.07 89.54 5.74
N GLN A 363 -53.47 89.53 4.47
CA GLN A 363 -54.12 88.35 3.88
C GLN A 363 -53.13 87.21 3.71
N ILE A 364 -51.94 87.49 3.18
CA ILE A 364 -50.85 86.51 3.05
C ILE A 364 -50.38 86.06 4.44
N LEU A 365 -50.26 86.97 5.41
CA LEU A 365 -50.01 86.61 6.82
C LEU A 365 -51.15 85.78 7.39
N ARG A 366 -52.42 86.15 7.21
CA ARG A 366 -53.58 85.36 7.65
C ARG A 366 -53.70 84.01 6.96
N GLU A 367 -53.10 83.81 5.78
CA GLU A 367 -53.07 82.54 5.06
C GLU A 367 -51.91 81.66 5.53
N GLY A 368 -50.72 82.22 5.73
CA GLY A 368 -49.61 81.53 6.40
C GLY A 368 -49.92 81.20 7.87
N GLU A 369 -50.57 82.11 8.59
CA GLU A 369 -51.14 81.88 9.92
C GLU A 369 -52.23 80.81 9.88
N LYS A 370 -53.11 80.75 8.87
CA LYS A 370 -54.06 79.64 8.72
C LYS A 370 -53.37 78.31 8.45
N GLU A 371 -52.30 78.25 7.68
CA GLU A 371 -51.55 77.00 7.48
C GLU A 371 -50.79 76.58 8.73
N VAL A 372 -50.12 77.51 9.42
CA VAL A 372 -49.51 77.26 10.72
C VAL A 372 -50.56 76.86 11.75
N ASP A 373 -51.72 77.49 11.78
CA ASP A 373 -52.83 77.19 12.69
C ASP A 373 -53.59 75.91 12.28
N VAL A 374 -53.53 75.47 11.02
CA VAL A 374 -54.01 74.15 10.58
C VAL A 374 -53.00 73.06 10.97
N GLN A 375 -51.70 73.28 10.82
CA GLN A 375 -50.67 72.36 11.33
C GLN A 375 -50.67 72.32 12.86
N GLN A 376 -50.85 73.48 13.51
CA GLN A 376 -50.96 73.58 14.97
C GLN A 376 -52.29 73.00 15.45
N ARG A 377 -53.40 73.10 14.70
CA ARG A 377 -54.64 72.34 14.98
C ARG A 377 -54.51 70.85 14.66
N PHE A 378 -53.65 70.43 13.73
CA PHE A 378 -53.33 69.02 13.49
C PHE A 378 -52.51 68.45 14.64
N PHE A 379 -51.39 69.09 15.03
CA PHE A 379 -50.57 68.66 16.16
C PHE A 379 -51.27 68.88 17.51
N MET A 380 -52.09 69.92 17.68
CA MET A 380 -53.02 70.02 18.81
C MET A 380 -54.13 69.00 18.73
N GLY A 381 -54.50 68.50 17.55
CA GLY A 381 -55.45 67.42 17.33
C GLY A 381 -54.87 66.05 17.69
N GLU A 382 -53.62 65.78 17.32
CA GLU A 382 -52.86 64.61 17.78
C GLU A 382 -52.55 64.70 19.27
N LEU A 383 -52.13 65.86 19.77
CA LEU A 383 -51.96 66.08 21.21
C LEU A 383 -53.29 66.02 21.94
N TYR A 384 -54.42 66.43 21.35
CA TYR A 384 -55.75 66.25 21.94
C TYR A 384 -56.12 64.76 21.91
N LEU A 385 -55.87 64.03 20.82
CA LEU A 385 -56.15 62.60 20.72
C LEU A 385 -55.27 61.78 21.67
N GLN A 386 -53.99 62.09 21.80
CA GLN A 386 -53.07 61.52 22.79
C GLN A 386 -53.47 61.93 24.21
N LYS A 387 -53.93 63.17 24.42
CA LYS A 387 -54.47 63.64 25.71
C LYS A 387 -55.84 63.05 26.00
N GLU A 388 -56.61 62.61 25.00
CA GLU A 388 -57.88 61.91 25.15
C GLU A 388 -57.62 60.43 25.42
N GLN A 389 -56.69 59.80 24.72
CA GLN A 389 -56.14 58.49 25.07
C GLN A 389 -55.54 58.52 26.48
N LEU A 390 -54.87 59.61 26.89
CA LEU A 390 -54.32 59.78 28.23
C LEU A 390 -55.40 60.18 29.25
N LYS A 391 -56.51 60.84 28.86
CA LYS A 391 -57.73 60.98 29.69
C LYS A 391 -58.49 59.67 29.83
N VAL A 392 -58.42 58.78 28.83
CA VAL A 392 -59.04 57.44 28.81
C VAL A 392 -58.15 56.43 29.50
N LEU A 393 -56.83 56.59 29.49
CA LEU A 393 -55.88 55.81 30.30
C LEU A 393 -55.89 56.31 31.75
N LYS A 394 -55.95 57.62 32.00
CA LYS A 394 -56.32 58.18 33.31
C LYS A 394 -57.78 57.92 33.67
N GLY A 395 -58.61 57.59 32.69
CA GLY A 395 -59.99 57.15 32.83
C GLY A 395 -60.01 55.74 33.38
N LYS A 396 -59.27 54.83 32.73
CA LYS A 396 -58.99 53.45 33.18
C LYS A 396 -58.16 53.39 34.45
N GLU A 397 -57.29 54.37 34.72
CA GLU A 397 -56.58 54.55 36.00
C GLU A 397 -57.55 55.02 37.08
N LYS A 398 -58.49 55.91 36.75
CA LYS A 398 -59.57 56.33 37.66
C LYS A 398 -60.61 55.24 37.87
N GLU A 399 -60.97 54.47 36.86
CA GLU A 399 -61.79 53.26 36.95
C GLU A 399 -61.06 52.20 37.75
N SER A 400 -59.76 52.00 37.54
CA SER A 400 -58.93 51.13 38.38
C SER A 400 -58.81 51.67 39.80
N MET A 401 -58.74 52.99 39.99
CA MET A 401 -58.80 53.64 41.31
C MET A 401 -60.20 53.68 41.90
N VAL A 402 -61.27 53.44 41.13
CA VAL A 402 -62.68 53.30 41.56
C VAL A 402 -63.05 51.82 41.70
N LEU A 403 -62.26 50.90 41.14
CA LEU A 403 -62.25 49.47 41.40
C LEU A 403 -61.30 49.14 42.56
N ILE A 404 -60.25 49.92 42.80
CA ILE A 404 -59.35 49.81 43.95
C ILE A 404 -59.92 50.60 45.13
N SER A 405 -60.40 51.84 44.94
CA SER A 405 -61.21 52.49 45.99
C SER A 405 -62.60 51.88 46.11
N GLY A 406 -63.13 51.21 45.08
CA GLY A 406 -64.31 50.36 45.17
C GLY A 406 -64.05 49.03 45.86
N ALA A 407 -62.88 48.41 45.67
CA ALA A 407 -62.44 47.25 46.45
C ALA A 407 -62.06 47.65 47.88
N LYS A 408 -61.58 48.88 48.10
CA LYS A 408 -61.29 49.46 49.43
C LYS A 408 -62.55 49.98 50.11
N VAL A 409 -63.56 50.43 49.37
CA VAL A 409 -64.92 50.69 49.86
C VAL A 409 -65.65 49.38 50.09
N ASN A 410 -65.45 48.34 49.29
CA ASN A 410 -65.96 47.00 49.56
C ASN A 410 -65.24 46.36 50.75
N MET A 411 -63.93 46.59 50.92
CA MET A 411 -63.18 46.17 52.10
C MET A 411 -63.63 46.98 53.33
N ASN A 412 -63.83 48.29 53.21
CA ASN A 412 -64.46 49.12 54.25
C ASN A 412 -65.96 48.79 54.44
N THR A 413 -66.65 48.20 53.47
CA THR A 413 -68.04 47.73 53.56
C THR A 413 -68.10 46.38 54.23
N LEU A 414 -67.16 45.46 53.96
CA LEU A 414 -66.95 44.23 54.71
C LEU A 414 -66.50 44.54 56.14
N GLN A 415 -65.63 45.53 56.34
CA GLN A 415 -65.20 46.03 57.65
C GLN A 415 -66.30 46.82 58.38
N SER A 416 -67.23 47.46 57.65
CA SER A 416 -68.45 48.03 58.23
C SER A 416 -69.63 47.05 58.28
N GLN A 417 -69.54 45.86 57.68
CA GLN A 417 -70.43 44.72 57.91
C GLN A 417 -69.97 43.97 59.17
N LEU A 418 -68.65 43.82 59.35
CA LEU A 418 -68.02 43.52 60.65
C LEU A 418 -68.33 44.59 61.71
N GLY A 419 -68.62 45.82 61.28
CA GLY A 419 -69.15 46.91 62.10
C GLY A 419 -70.67 46.91 62.30
N LYS A 420 -71.45 46.39 61.35
CA LYS A 420 -72.94 46.27 61.44
C LYS A 420 -73.36 45.05 62.25
N LEU A 421 -72.62 43.95 62.16
CA LEU A 421 -72.62 42.87 63.17
C LEU A 421 -72.18 43.35 64.58
N LYS A 422 -71.79 44.63 64.73
CA LYS A 422 -71.58 45.33 66.00
C LYS A 422 -72.50 46.54 66.24
N THR A 423 -73.36 46.90 65.29
CA THR A 423 -74.29 48.06 65.35
C THR A 423 -75.71 47.75 64.86
N GLU A 424 -76.04 46.46 64.71
CA GLU A 424 -77.37 45.90 64.97
C GLU A 424 -77.71 45.98 66.48
N MET A 425 -76.72 46.31 67.32
CA MET A 425 -76.91 47.00 68.60
C MET A 425 -77.26 48.49 68.37
N GLU A 426 -78.51 48.74 67.98
CA GLU A 426 -79.35 49.94 68.22
C GLU A 426 -78.80 51.34 67.83
N GLU A 427 -79.43 52.16 66.98
CA GLU A 427 -80.85 52.60 66.89
C GLU A 427 -81.38 53.47 68.06
N LYS A 428 -80.71 54.61 68.33
CA LYS A 428 -81.22 55.91 68.86
C LYS A 428 -80.17 57.00 68.60
N ASP A 429 -80.43 58.27 68.26
CA ASP A 429 -81.63 58.97 67.79
C ASP A 429 -81.22 60.11 66.83
N LYS A 430 -81.86 60.23 65.65
CA LYS A 430 -81.63 61.36 64.71
C LYS A 430 -82.69 62.48 64.85
N LEU A 431 -83.35 62.56 66.01
CA LEU A 431 -84.64 63.24 66.16
C LEU A 431 -84.56 64.73 66.57
N LEU A 432 -83.42 65.22 67.08
CA LEU A 432 -83.35 66.53 67.77
C LEU A 432 -82.88 67.72 66.93
N THR A 433 -82.13 67.52 65.85
CA THR A 433 -81.58 68.63 65.02
C THR A 433 -82.65 69.44 64.27
N LEU A 434 -83.90 68.97 64.28
CA LEU A 434 -85.04 69.61 63.60
C LEU A 434 -86.11 70.20 64.54
N LYS A 435 -85.89 70.28 65.86
CA LYS A 435 -86.60 71.24 66.74
C LYS A 435 -85.97 72.64 66.66
N ILE A 436 -85.73 73.05 65.42
CA ILE A 436 -85.14 74.30 65.00
C ILE A 436 -86.08 75.47 65.39
N LYS A 437 -85.52 76.60 65.83
CA LYS A 437 -86.12 77.96 65.86
C LYS A 437 -87.38 78.23 66.74
N LEU A 438 -88.03 77.23 67.34
CA LEU A 438 -89.38 77.42 67.94
C LEU A 438 -89.47 77.98 69.38
N ALA A 439 -88.35 78.28 70.04
CA ALA A 439 -88.34 78.87 71.39
C ALA A 439 -87.27 79.96 71.56
N ARG A 440 -87.11 80.82 70.54
CA ARG A 440 -86.34 82.09 70.63
C ARG A 440 -87.24 83.27 71.06
N LEU A 441 -88.30 82.96 71.79
CA LEU A 441 -89.38 83.86 72.21
C LEU A 441 -89.68 83.54 73.68
N GLN A 442 -89.80 84.58 74.51
CA GLN A 442 -89.95 84.52 75.98
C GLN A 442 -88.72 83.91 76.67
N GLY A 443 -87.92 84.77 77.31
CA GLY A 443 -86.79 84.34 78.14
C GLY A 443 -86.85 85.00 79.52
N ASP A 444 -86.67 84.19 80.55
CA ASP A 444 -86.03 84.53 81.83
C ASP A 444 -85.74 83.21 82.59
N ILE A 445 -84.83 83.23 83.59
CA ILE A 445 -84.23 82.02 84.19
C ILE A 445 -84.48 81.95 85.71
N PRO A 446 -85.11 80.87 86.22
CA PRO A 446 -85.10 80.50 87.65
C PRO A 446 -83.92 79.57 88.02
N VAL A 447 -83.64 79.42 89.31
CA VAL A 447 -82.29 79.10 89.82
C VAL A 447 -81.87 77.61 89.77
N ASP A 448 -82.82 76.66 89.77
CA ASP A 448 -82.54 75.25 90.11
C ASP A 448 -81.63 74.48 89.13
N GLU A 449 -81.55 74.90 87.85
CA GLU A 449 -80.66 74.24 86.87
C GLU A 449 -79.16 74.34 87.23
N LYS A 450 -78.79 75.34 88.05
CA LYS A 450 -77.39 75.65 88.39
C LYS A 450 -76.70 74.59 89.26
N GLU A 451 -77.46 73.76 89.97
CA GLU A 451 -76.95 72.73 90.87
C GLU A 451 -76.74 71.40 90.12
N MET A 452 -77.71 71.00 89.29
CA MET A 452 -77.62 69.82 88.42
C MET A 452 -76.44 69.90 87.42
N LEU A 453 -76.10 71.10 86.97
CA LEU A 453 -74.94 71.34 86.11
C LEU A 453 -73.59 71.11 86.84
N LYS A 454 -73.50 71.30 88.17
CA LYS A 454 -72.28 71.01 88.93
C LYS A 454 -72.03 69.51 89.05
N ALA A 455 -73.07 68.72 89.29
CA ALA A 455 -72.94 67.27 89.43
C ALA A 455 -72.38 66.60 88.17
N LYS A 456 -72.94 66.96 86.99
CA LYS A 456 -72.45 66.43 85.70
C LYS A 456 -71.04 66.88 85.34
N LEU A 457 -70.57 68.03 85.81
CA LEU A 457 -69.17 68.45 85.61
C LEU A 457 -68.18 67.51 86.33
N ALA A 458 -68.49 67.10 87.56
CA ALA A 458 -67.61 66.21 88.34
C ALA A 458 -67.47 64.81 87.71
N GLU A 459 -68.59 64.25 87.23
CA GLU A 459 -68.62 62.95 86.54
C GLU A 459 -67.81 63.00 85.23
N LEU A 460 -68.05 64.03 84.40
CA LEU A 460 -67.30 64.24 83.15
C LEU A 460 -65.80 64.50 83.36
N THR A 461 -65.38 65.08 84.49
CA THR A 461 -63.94 65.22 84.78
C THR A 461 -63.25 63.89 85.08
N LYS A 462 -63.94 62.93 85.72
CA LYS A 462 -63.38 61.61 86.03
C LYS A 462 -63.20 60.76 84.77
N ASP A 463 -64.23 60.69 83.92
CA ASP A 463 -64.16 59.95 82.65
C ASP A 463 -63.06 60.50 81.72
N LEU A 464 -62.88 61.82 81.71
CA LEU A 464 -61.80 62.48 80.98
C LEU A 464 -60.40 62.07 81.48
N GLU A 465 -60.25 61.70 82.74
CA GLU A 465 -58.96 61.30 83.34
C GLU A 465 -58.65 59.80 83.11
N GLU A 466 -59.66 58.94 83.19
CA GLU A 466 -59.51 57.54 82.79
C GLU A 466 -59.19 57.40 81.29
N LYS A 467 -59.75 58.26 80.43
CA LYS A 467 -59.39 58.32 79.00
C LYS A 467 -57.96 58.81 78.77
N LYS A 468 -57.50 59.86 79.47
CA LYS A 468 -56.10 60.33 79.37
C LYS A 468 -55.08 59.23 79.69
N GLU A 469 -55.37 58.32 80.63
CA GLU A 469 -54.43 57.25 80.98
C GLU A 469 -54.43 56.09 79.96
N MET A 470 -55.60 55.73 79.41
CA MET A 470 -55.67 54.81 78.26
C MET A 470 -54.93 55.37 77.03
N ASP A 471 -55.10 56.66 76.72
CA ASP A 471 -54.41 57.32 75.59
C ASP A 471 -52.89 57.36 75.79
N ARG A 472 -52.41 57.52 77.04
CA ARG A 472 -50.97 57.41 77.38
C ARG A 472 -50.40 56.02 77.12
N MET A 473 -51.12 54.96 77.51
CA MET A 473 -50.68 53.58 77.25
C MET A 473 -50.68 53.25 75.75
N MET A 474 -51.75 53.59 75.03
CA MET A 474 -51.83 53.41 73.59
C MET A 474 -50.74 54.19 72.84
N SER A 475 -50.42 55.41 73.28
CA SER A 475 -49.34 56.22 72.71
C SER A 475 -47.97 55.56 72.88
N LYS A 476 -47.69 54.91 74.02
CA LYS A 476 -46.46 54.15 74.24
C LYS A 476 -46.35 52.94 73.31
N GLU A 477 -47.40 52.12 73.22
CA GLU A 477 -47.40 50.96 72.31
C GLU A 477 -47.23 51.35 70.84
N ILE A 478 -47.85 52.45 70.40
CA ILE A 478 -47.71 52.96 69.04
C ILE A 478 -46.28 53.47 68.79
N LEU A 479 -45.68 54.14 69.78
CA LEU A 479 -44.29 54.59 69.70
C LEU A 479 -43.36 53.38 69.58
N GLU A 480 -43.41 52.41 70.49
CA GLU A 480 -42.53 51.23 70.47
C GLU A 480 -42.63 50.42 69.16
N LYS A 481 -43.84 50.28 68.61
CA LYS A 481 -44.06 49.63 67.30
C LYS A 481 -43.46 50.44 66.14
N SER A 482 -43.55 51.78 66.19
CA SER A 482 -42.83 52.67 65.26
C SER A 482 -41.31 52.56 65.40
N GLU A 483 -40.78 52.43 66.62
CA GLU A 483 -39.35 52.28 66.89
C GLU A 483 -38.79 50.91 66.47
N ALA A 484 -39.59 49.86 66.54
CA ALA A 484 -39.26 48.55 65.96
C ALA A 484 -39.16 48.64 64.43
N GLN A 485 -40.20 49.15 63.76
CA GLN A 485 -40.21 49.33 62.30
C GLN A 485 -39.07 50.23 61.80
N ARG A 486 -38.75 51.30 62.53
CA ARG A 486 -37.63 52.20 62.18
C ARG A 486 -36.28 51.50 62.26
N ARG A 487 -36.07 50.65 63.28
CA ARG A 487 -34.85 49.83 63.40
C ARG A 487 -34.74 48.80 62.29
N GLU A 488 -35.85 48.12 61.94
CA GLU A 488 -35.89 47.18 60.83
C GLU A 488 -35.57 47.85 59.48
N MET A 489 -36.11 49.06 59.24
CA MET A 489 -35.83 49.81 58.01
C MET A 489 -34.40 50.39 57.97
N LEU A 490 -33.82 50.75 59.12
CA LEU A 490 -32.39 51.12 59.20
C LEU A 490 -31.50 49.91 58.92
N GLN A 491 -31.77 48.75 59.52
CA GLN A 491 -31.03 47.51 59.25
C GLN A 491 -31.10 47.15 57.75
N LYS A 492 -32.27 47.22 57.12
CA LYS A 492 -32.41 47.01 55.67
C LYS A 492 -31.68 48.05 54.82
N ALA A 493 -31.57 49.29 55.28
CA ALA A 493 -30.78 50.33 54.61
C ALA A 493 -29.27 50.10 54.76
N GLU A 494 -28.81 49.53 55.88
CA GLU A 494 -27.42 49.12 56.09
C GLU A 494 -27.08 47.83 55.31
N GLU A 495 -27.99 46.85 55.25
CA GLU A 495 -27.88 45.66 54.40
C GLU A 495 -27.81 46.04 52.90
N LEU A 496 -28.69 46.93 52.44
CA LEU A 496 -28.61 47.51 51.09
C LEU A 496 -27.37 48.38 50.91
N GLY A 497 -26.89 49.03 51.96
CA GLY A 497 -25.61 49.74 51.97
C GLY A 497 -24.45 48.80 51.70
N ILE A 498 -24.38 47.67 52.42
CA ILE A 498 -23.36 46.61 52.29
C ILE A 498 -23.50 45.83 50.97
N LEU A 499 -24.70 45.74 50.39
CA LEU A 499 -24.91 45.17 49.05
C LEU A 499 -24.60 46.15 47.92
N CYS A 500 -24.83 47.46 48.11
CA CYS A 500 -24.27 48.49 47.23
C CYS A 500 -22.74 48.39 47.31
N ASP A 501 -22.17 48.49 48.52
CA ASP A 501 -20.78 48.18 48.93
C ASP A 501 -20.40 46.68 48.80
N GLY A 502 -21.06 45.97 47.89
CA GLY A 502 -20.89 44.53 47.59
C GLY A 502 -20.95 44.23 46.09
N ASN A 503 -21.95 44.76 45.39
CA ASN A 503 -22.21 44.48 43.96
C ASN A 503 -21.35 45.30 43.03
N GLU A 504 -21.36 46.62 43.25
CA GLU A 504 -20.48 47.53 42.54
C GLU A 504 -19.06 47.42 43.12
N LYS A 505 -18.90 46.88 44.36
CA LYS A 505 -17.65 46.32 44.86
C LYS A 505 -17.21 45.34 43.82
N GLU A 506 -17.96 44.29 43.57
CA GLU A 506 -17.72 43.31 42.50
C GLU A 506 -17.89 43.85 41.05
N LEU A 507 -17.22 44.97 40.69
CA LEU A 507 -17.07 45.44 39.31
C LEU A 507 -15.62 45.86 38.87
N LYS A 508 -14.62 46.19 39.73
CA LYS A 508 -13.24 46.66 39.29
C LYS A 508 -12.25 45.57 38.89
N ARG A 509 -12.53 44.27 39.05
CA ARG A 509 -11.75 43.14 38.50
C ARG A 509 -12.47 42.39 37.37
N VAL A 510 -13.73 42.72 37.09
CA VAL A 510 -14.16 42.81 35.69
C VAL A 510 -13.30 43.86 35.02
N SER A 511 -13.21 45.10 35.52
CA SER A 511 -12.46 46.20 34.86
C SER A 511 -10.93 46.01 34.79
N LEU A 512 -10.20 46.17 35.90
CA LEU A 512 -8.73 46.11 35.98
C LEU A 512 -8.17 44.69 35.78
N ARG A 513 -8.98 43.63 35.80
CA ARG A 513 -8.53 42.29 35.39
C ARG A 513 -9.08 41.76 34.06
N LYS A 514 -10.04 42.44 33.42
CA LYS A 514 -10.08 42.56 31.94
C LYS A 514 -8.83 43.27 31.43
N GLN A 515 -8.32 44.29 32.13
CA GLN A 515 -7.02 44.90 31.77
C GLN A 515 -5.87 43.91 31.94
N ASN A 516 -5.81 43.13 33.02
CA ASN A 516 -4.84 42.02 33.12
C ASN A 516 -5.02 40.99 32.00
N THR A 517 -6.24 40.54 31.67
CA THR A 517 -6.45 39.63 30.52
C THR A 517 -6.05 40.27 29.19
N ILE A 518 -6.20 41.58 29.00
CA ILE A 518 -5.68 42.30 27.82
C ILE A 518 -4.15 42.32 27.84
N LEU A 519 -3.50 42.55 28.98
CA LEU A 519 -2.05 42.50 29.13
C LEU A 519 -1.52 41.08 28.92
N GLU A 520 -2.17 40.05 29.45
CA GLU A 520 -1.87 38.64 29.19
C GLU A 520 -2.06 38.30 27.71
N GLN A 521 -3.13 38.75 27.06
CA GLN A 521 -3.32 38.62 25.62
C GLN A 521 -2.21 39.32 24.83
N LYS A 522 -1.72 40.48 25.28
CA LYS A 522 -0.60 41.19 24.64
C LYS A 522 0.74 40.51 24.89
N MET A 523 0.99 39.97 26.08
CA MET A 523 2.18 39.16 26.38
C MET A 523 2.19 37.85 25.60
N LEU A 524 1.03 37.18 25.50
CA LEU A 524 0.85 36.00 24.64
C LEU A 524 0.99 36.37 23.15
N GLN A 525 0.51 37.54 22.71
CA GLN A 525 0.72 38.04 21.34
C GLN A 525 2.22 38.29 21.07
N LEU A 526 2.96 38.86 22.02
CA LEU A 526 4.42 39.05 21.94
C LEU A 526 5.17 37.70 21.96
N GLU A 527 4.77 36.75 22.79
CA GLU A 527 5.32 35.39 22.77
C GLU A 527 5.04 34.67 21.44
N VAL A 528 3.82 34.79 20.91
CA VAL A 528 3.43 34.22 19.61
C VAL A 528 4.25 34.87 18.50
N ASN A 529 4.46 36.18 18.53
CA ASN A 529 5.32 36.87 17.57
C ASN A 529 6.78 36.40 17.68
N ARG A 530 7.36 36.33 18.89
CA ARG A 530 8.70 35.79 19.13
C ARG A 530 8.83 34.33 18.67
N LYS A 531 7.78 33.52 18.82
CA LYS A 531 7.72 32.12 18.34
C LYS A 531 7.60 32.05 16.81
N ARG A 532 6.88 32.97 16.16
CA ARG A 532 6.88 33.13 14.69
C ARG A 532 8.24 33.57 14.16
N GLU A 533 8.87 34.57 14.77
CA GLU A 533 10.23 35.01 14.40
C GLU A 533 11.25 33.88 14.54
N LEU A 534 11.15 33.06 15.59
CA LEU A 534 12.01 31.89 15.76
C LEU A 534 11.68 30.80 14.73
N LEU A 535 10.41 30.62 14.37
CA LEU A 535 9.98 29.71 13.31
C LEU A 535 10.51 30.17 11.94
N HIS A 536 10.35 31.44 11.58
CA HIS A 536 10.88 32.00 10.33
C HIS A 536 12.42 31.92 10.30
N LYS A 537 13.13 32.27 11.38
CA LYS A 537 14.59 32.05 11.47
C LYS A 537 15.01 30.58 11.32
N LYS A 538 14.10 29.63 11.62
CA LYS A 538 14.31 28.21 11.35
C LYS A 538 13.94 27.82 9.92
N GLU A 539 12.87 28.38 9.37
CA GLU A 539 12.44 28.29 7.99
C GLU A 539 13.55 28.79 7.04
N ASP A 540 14.09 29.98 7.27
CA ASP A 540 15.27 30.54 6.59
C ASP A 540 16.48 29.59 6.66
N SER A 541 16.71 28.98 7.83
CA SER A 541 17.82 28.02 8.02
C SER A 541 17.59 26.70 7.28
N VAL A 542 16.33 26.27 7.12
CA VAL A 542 15.97 25.08 6.34
C VAL A 542 16.05 25.40 4.85
N GLN A 543 15.45 26.49 4.38
CA GLN A 543 15.51 26.93 2.98
C GLN A 543 16.95 27.15 2.50
N SER A 544 17.82 27.72 3.33
CA SER A 544 19.25 27.88 2.99
C SER A 544 20.03 26.56 3.00
N LEU A 545 19.70 25.60 3.87
CA LEU A 545 20.24 24.24 3.83
C LEU A 545 19.72 23.45 2.62
N GLU A 546 18.46 23.60 2.24
CA GLU A 546 17.87 23.00 1.05
C GLU A 546 18.45 23.58 -0.23
N LYS A 547 18.63 24.92 -0.31
CA LYS A 547 19.36 25.58 -1.39
C LYS A 547 20.78 25.04 -1.51
N ARG A 548 21.53 24.94 -0.40
CA ARG A 548 22.88 24.36 -0.39
C ARG A 548 22.90 22.88 -0.79
N LYS A 549 21.88 22.10 -0.40
CA LYS A 549 21.71 20.70 -0.82
C LYS A 549 21.47 20.59 -2.33
N LEU A 550 20.64 21.46 -2.89
CA LEU A 550 20.37 21.51 -4.33
C LEU A 550 21.60 21.98 -5.13
N GLU A 551 22.33 22.98 -4.64
CA GLU A 551 23.62 23.42 -5.20
C GLU A 551 24.65 22.27 -5.22
N LEU A 552 24.81 21.55 -4.10
CA LEU A 552 25.68 20.38 -4.04
C LEU A 552 25.21 19.25 -4.96
N GLN A 553 23.90 19.01 -5.06
CA GLN A 553 23.35 17.98 -5.95
C GLN A 553 23.51 18.35 -7.44
N ALA A 554 23.48 19.64 -7.79
CA ALA A 554 23.80 20.12 -9.13
C ALA A 554 25.29 19.91 -9.44
N ALA A 555 26.19 20.38 -8.57
CA ALA A 555 27.63 20.20 -8.72
C ALA A 555 28.05 18.72 -8.77
N MET A 556 27.37 17.83 -8.05
CA MET A 556 27.58 16.38 -8.16
C MET A 556 27.16 15.83 -9.53
N LYS A 557 26.01 16.27 -10.08
CA LYS A 557 25.58 15.87 -11.44
C LYS A 557 26.54 16.37 -12.53
N GLU A 558 26.98 17.62 -12.43
CA GLU A 558 27.99 18.20 -13.32
C GLU A 558 29.27 17.37 -13.28
N ARG A 559 29.75 16.99 -12.09
CA ARG A 559 30.92 16.11 -11.94
C ARG A 559 30.70 14.68 -12.42
N ASP A 560 29.52 14.11 -12.23
CA ASP A 560 29.16 12.82 -12.83
C ASP A 560 29.15 12.90 -14.37
N GLU A 561 28.77 14.04 -14.95
CA GLU A 561 28.76 14.27 -16.39
C GLU A 561 30.15 14.55 -16.96
N GLU A 562 30.98 15.34 -16.29
CA GLU A 562 32.43 15.43 -16.54
C GLU A 562 33.07 14.03 -16.54
N ILE A 563 32.84 13.23 -15.48
CA ILE A 563 33.38 11.87 -15.34
C ILE A 563 32.86 10.95 -16.45
N LYS A 564 31.58 11.03 -16.84
CA LYS A 564 31.06 10.29 -18.02
C LYS A 564 31.75 10.71 -19.31
N VAL A 565 32.03 12.00 -19.51
CA VAL A 565 32.77 12.51 -20.68
C VAL A 565 34.21 12.00 -20.67
N PHE A 566 34.94 12.08 -19.54
CA PHE A 566 36.29 11.52 -19.40
C PHE A 566 36.33 10.01 -19.62
N LEU A 567 35.40 9.25 -19.04
CA LEU A 567 35.29 7.80 -19.28
C LEU A 567 34.97 7.49 -20.74
N ASN A 568 34.16 8.29 -21.42
CA ASN A 568 33.86 8.12 -22.84
C ASN A 568 35.05 8.53 -23.74
N LEU A 569 35.86 9.52 -23.34
CA LEU A 569 37.12 9.86 -24.00
C LEU A 569 38.14 8.73 -23.85
N ILE A 570 38.34 8.21 -22.64
CA ILE A 570 39.23 7.07 -22.37
C ILE A 570 38.75 5.82 -23.13
N LYS A 571 37.44 5.54 -23.18
CA LYS A 571 36.89 4.44 -24.01
C LYS A 571 37.12 4.66 -25.52
N LYS A 572 37.09 5.90 -26.02
CA LYS A 572 37.45 6.22 -27.42
C LYS A 572 38.94 6.05 -27.66
N GLN A 573 39.81 6.52 -26.76
CA GLN A 573 41.26 6.35 -26.83
C GLN A 573 41.66 4.88 -26.77
N LEU A 574 41.04 4.09 -25.88
CA LEU A 574 41.24 2.64 -25.82
C LEU A 574 40.82 1.98 -27.13
N LYS A 575 39.61 2.26 -27.65
CA LYS A 575 39.16 1.73 -28.95
C LYS A 575 39.99 2.17 -30.14
N ASN A 576 40.64 3.33 -30.08
CA ASN A 576 41.58 3.77 -31.11
C ASN A 576 42.91 3.03 -30.98
N SER A 577 43.48 2.92 -29.77
CA SER A 577 44.69 2.12 -29.51
C SER A 577 44.49 0.64 -29.83
N GLU A 578 43.29 0.10 -29.60
CA GLU A 578 42.90 -1.25 -30.04
C GLU A 578 42.92 -1.35 -31.57
N LYS A 579 42.32 -0.41 -32.30
CA LYS A 579 42.39 -0.37 -33.77
C LYS A 579 43.81 -0.20 -34.31
N GLU A 580 44.63 0.64 -33.68
CA GLU A 580 46.04 0.85 -34.02
C GLU A 580 46.87 -0.43 -33.80
N LYS A 581 46.55 -1.20 -32.75
CA LYS A 581 47.16 -2.51 -32.47
C LYS A 581 46.61 -3.66 -33.34
N HIS A 582 45.51 -3.47 -34.06
CA HIS A 582 44.78 -4.57 -34.69
C HIS A 582 44.74 -4.45 -36.22
N ASN A 583 45.30 -5.46 -36.88
CA ASN A 583 44.88 -5.94 -38.20
C ASN A 583 45.30 -5.17 -39.48
N ILE A 584 46.22 -4.19 -39.42
CA ILE A 584 46.97 -3.79 -40.63
C ILE A 584 48.32 -4.53 -40.67
N GLU A 585 49.32 -4.10 -39.91
CA GLU A 585 50.66 -4.71 -39.96
C GLU A 585 50.64 -6.22 -39.68
N LEU A 586 49.89 -6.68 -38.66
CA LEU A 586 49.82 -8.10 -38.33
C LEU A 586 49.21 -8.93 -39.48
N ASN A 587 48.17 -8.43 -40.15
CA ASN A 587 47.55 -9.14 -41.27
C ASN A 587 48.41 -9.10 -42.52
N GLU A 588 49.12 -8.00 -42.79
CA GLU A 588 50.13 -7.97 -43.83
C GLU A 588 51.25 -8.98 -43.59
N LYS A 589 51.74 -9.09 -42.35
CA LYS A 589 52.80 -10.05 -41.97
C LYS A 589 52.29 -11.48 -42.09
N LEU A 590 51.06 -11.76 -41.67
CA LEU A 590 50.40 -13.07 -41.87
C LEU A 590 50.24 -13.41 -43.36
N MET A 591 49.71 -12.51 -44.19
CA MET A 591 49.58 -12.77 -45.63
C MET A 591 50.96 -12.93 -46.32
N LYS A 592 51.99 -12.21 -45.88
CA LYS A 592 53.37 -12.40 -46.35
C LYS A 592 53.93 -13.77 -45.91
N ILE A 593 53.65 -14.21 -44.69
CA ILE A 593 53.98 -15.56 -44.18
C ILE A 593 53.24 -16.64 -45.00
N ASP A 594 51.95 -16.47 -45.27
CA ASP A 594 51.14 -17.48 -45.97
C ASP A 594 51.48 -17.55 -47.46
N GLN A 595 51.86 -16.44 -48.11
CA GLN A 595 52.49 -16.46 -49.44
C GLN A 595 53.83 -17.21 -49.45
N ILE A 596 54.63 -17.08 -48.37
CA ILE A 596 55.90 -17.80 -48.24
C ILE A 596 55.63 -19.30 -48.01
N LYS A 597 54.69 -19.68 -47.14
CA LYS A 597 54.24 -21.08 -46.98
C LYS A 597 53.79 -21.69 -48.29
N LEU A 598 52.86 -21.05 -49.02
CA LEU A 598 52.38 -21.53 -50.32
C LEU A 598 53.52 -21.70 -51.34
N ARG A 599 54.54 -20.83 -51.32
CA ARG A 599 55.75 -21.02 -52.15
C ARG A 599 56.60 -22.21 -51.71
N PHE A 600 56.79 -22.42 -50.41
CA PHE A 600 57.51 -23.57 -49.87
C PHE A 600 56.75 -24.89 -50.11
N GLU A 601 55.44 -24.93 -49.91
CA GLU A 601 54.57 -26.07 -50.20
C GLU A 601 54.61 -26.43 -51.69
N MET A 602 54.47 -25.45 -52.60
CA MET A 602 54.62 -25.71 -54.04
C MET A 602 56.02 -26.22 -54.41
N LEU A 603 57.08 -25.68 -53.80
CA LEU A 603 58.46 -26.16 -54.02
C LEU A 603 58.62 -27.60 -53.51
N ALA A 604 58.21 -27.90 -52.28
CA ALA A 604 58.27 -29.24 -51.71
C ALA A 604 57.45 -30.26 -52.51
N LEU A 605 56.24 -29.91 -52.95
CA LEU A 605 55.41 -30.73 -53.83
C LEU A 605 56.06 -30.95 -55.20
N SER A 606 56.76 -29.96 -55.76
CA SER A 606 57.50 -30.09 -57.02
C SER A 606 58.79 -30.91 -56.92
N ILE A 607 59.35 -31.05 -55.71
CA ILE A 607 60.57 -31.84 -55.42
C ILE A 607 60.22 -33.26 -54.92
N GLY A 608 59.00 -33.48 -54.43
CA GLY A 608 58.44 -34.81 -54.19
C GLY A 608 58.82 -35.46 -52.86
N ALA A 609 59.16 -34.69 -51.83
CA ALA A 609 59.49 -35.20 -50.49
C ALA A 609 58.98 -34.27 -49.37
N PRO A 610 58.62 -34.81 -48.18
CA PRO A 610 58.18 -34.00 -47.03
C PRO A 610 59.33 -33.19 -46.42
N GLU A 611 58.97 -32.17 -45.63
CA GLU A 611 59.89 -31.17 -45.09
C GLU A 611 61.02 -31.76 -44.23
N GLY A 612 62.26 -31.33 -44.47
CA GLY A 612 63.39 -31.51 -43.55
C GLY A 612 64.74 -31.86 -44.19
N GLU A 613 64.77 -32.61 -45.30
CA GLU A 613 66.01 -33.26 -45.79
C GLU A 613 66.42 -32.93 -47.24
N ALA A 614 65.95 -31.82 -47.82
CA ALA A 614 66.19 -31.45 -49.22
C ALA A 614 67.68 -31.53 -49.64
N GLU A 615 68.59 -30.98 -48.84
CA GLU A 615 70.03 -30.99 -49.13
C GLU A 615 70.64 -32.41 -49.02
N ARG A 616 70.17 -33.23 -48.08
CA ARG A 616 70.64 -34.61 -47.88
C ARG A 616 70.23 -35.52 -49.03
N VAL A 617 68.98 -35.40 -49.50
CA VAL A 617 68.46 -36.24 -50.59
C VAL A 617 69.17 -35.93 -51.90
N GLN A 618 69.42 -34.65 -52.21
CA GLN A 618 70.18 -34.26 -53.40
C GLN A 618 71.62 -34.76 -53.35
N ALA A 619 72.32 -34.59 -52.22
CA ALA A 619 73.68 -35.11 -52.04
C ALA A 619 73.73 -36.65 -52.17
N HIS A 620 72.85 -37.37 -51.46
CA HIS A 620 72.84 -38.84 -51.44
C HIS A 620 72.63 -39.44 -52.83
N CYS A 621 71.72 -38.89 -53.64
CA CYS A 621 71.48 -39.38 -55.00
C CYS A 621 72.71 -39.18 -55.91
N ILE A 622 73.41 -38.06 -55.77
CA ILE A 622 74.64 -37.77 -56.54
C ILE A 622 75.79 -38.69 -56.11
N THR A 623 76.01 -38.88 -54.80
CA THR A 623 77.08 -39.77 -54.31
C THR A 623 76.83 -41.22 -54.70
N LYS A 624 75.59 -41.69 -54.63
CA LYS A 624 75.24 -43.08 -55.01
C LYS A 624 75.49 -43.34 -56.49
N ALA A 625 75.02 -42.46 -57.37
CA ALA A 625 75.23 -42.58 -58.82
C ALA A 625 76.72 -42.48 -59.23
N ALA A 626 77.57 -41.83 -58.41
CA ALA A 626 79.01 -41.80 -58.63
C ALA A 626 79.70 -43.12 -58.24
N LEU A 627 79.30 -43.74 -57.12
CA LEU A 627 79.88 -44.99 -56.62
C LEU A 627 79.55 -46.18 -57.54
N GLU A 628 78.27 -46.36 -57.89
CA GLU A 628 77.83 -47.46 -58.78
C GLU A 628 78.54 -47.43 -60.15
N LYS A 629 78.94 -46.24 -60.62
CA LYS A 629 79.68 -46.05 -61.87
C LYS A 629 81.15 -46.47 -61.79
N GLU A 630 81.77 -46.42 -60.61
CA GLU A 630 83.18 -46.79 -60.43
C GLU A 630 83.33 -48.30 -60.16
N GLU A 631 82.39 -48.90 -59.42
CA GLU A 631 82.32 -50.37 -59.24
C GLU A 631 82.18 -51.10 -60.58
N LEU A 632 81.31 -50.62 -61.48
CA LEU A 632 81.12 -51.19 -62.81
C LEU A 632 82.38 -51.11 -63.70
N LYS A 633 83.24 -50.10 -63.52
CA LYS A 633 84.56 -50.05 -64.21
C LYS A 633 85.50 -51.12 -63.67
N GLN A 634 85.58 -51.28 -62.35
CA GLN A 634 86.45 -52.27 -61.73
C GLN A 634 86.04 -53.69 -62.12
N GLN A 635 84.74 -54.00 -62.06
CA GLN A 635 84.18 -55.27 -62.53
C GLN A 635 84.48 -55.53 -64.01
N LYS A 636 84.41 -54.51 -64.89
CA LYS A 636 84.85 -54.67 -66.28
C LYS A 636 86.33 -55.03 -66.37
N SER A 637 87.20 -54.32 -65.66
CA SER A 637 88.65 -54.57 -65.71
C SER A 637 89.08 -55.95 -65.18
N SER A 638 88.36 -56.52 -64.21
CA SER A 638 88.60 -57.91 -63.78
C SER A 638 88.11 -58.93 -64.79
N LEU A 639 86.95 -58.69 -65.42
CA LEU A 639 86.41 -59.56 -66.47
C LEU A 639 87.28 -59.56 -67.73
N ASP A 640 87.76 -58.38 -68.17
CA ASP A 640 88.66 -58.26 -69.32
C ASP A 640 89.96 -59.08 -69.10
N ALA A 641 90.52 -59.08 -67.87
CA ALA A 641 91.70 -59.87 -67.51
C ALA A 641 91.42 -61.38 -67.33
N GLU A 642 90.22 -61.76 -66.88
CA GLU A 642 89.80 -63.16 -66.79
C GLU A 642 89.58 -63.76 -68.19
N VAL A 643 89.12 -62.96 -69.16
CA VAL A 643 89.02 -63.34 -70.58
C VAL A 643 90.39 -63.66 -71.18
N GLU A 644 91.42 -62.81 -71.02
CA GLU A 644 92.76 -63.11 -71.55
C GLU A 644 93.33 -64.44 -71.01
N LYS A 645 93.10 -64.73 -69.73
CA LYS A 645 93.50 -66.01 -69.12
C LYS A 645 92.74 -67.20 -69.72
N MET A 646 91.43 -67.06 -69.94
CA MET A 646 90.59 -68.08 -70.59
C MET A 646 90.96 -68.29 -72.07
N GLU A 647 91.42 -67.26 -72.79
CA GLU A 647 91.91 -67.38 -74.18
C GLU A 647 93.23 -68.16 -74.29
N LEU A 648 94.08 -68.09 -73.26
CA LEU A 648 95.30 -68.90 -73.18
C LEU A 648 95.00 -70.35 -72.81
N GLU A 649 94.12 -70.57 -71.83
CA GLU A 649 93.70 -71.92 -71.41
C GLU A 649 92.92 -72.65 -72.51
N THR A 650 92.05 -71.95 -73.24
CA THR A 650 91.33 -72.54 -74.39
C THR A 650 92.27 -72.93 -75.52
N LYS A 651 93.32 -72.16 -75.84
CA LYS A 651 94.35 -72.57 -76.83
C LYS A 651 95.13 -73.82 -76.39
N ALA A 652 95.46 -73.94 -75.10
CA ALA A 652 96.10 -75.14 -74.57
C ALA A 652 95.17 -76.36 -74.65
N LEU A 653 93.91 -76.21 -74.22
CA LEU A 653 92.89 -77.26 -74.31
C LEU A 653 92.58 -77.64 -75.76
N GLU A 654 92.53 -76.70 -76.70
CA GLU A 654 92.25 -76.99 -78.11
C GLU A 654 93.35 -77.86 -78.73
N ASN A 655 94.63 -77.61 -78.39
CA ASN A 655 95.73 -78.48 -78.80
C ASN A 655 95.65 -79.86 -78.15
N THR A 656 95.32 -79.95 -76.85
CA THR A 656 95.10 -81.24 -76.18
C THR A 656 93.93 -82.01 -76.81
N VAL A 657 92.83 -81.33 -77.13
CA VAL A 657 91.65 -81.91 -77.78
C VAL A 657 91.93 -82.31 -79.23
N LYS A 658 92.80 -81.63 -79.99
CA LYS A 658 93.23 -82.09 -81.33
C LYS A 658 93.89 -83.47 -81.25
N VAL A 659 94.86 -83.66 -80.33
CA VAL A 659 95.50 -84.96 -80.08
C VAL A 659 94.48 -86.00 -79.61
N PHE A 660 93.69 -85.67 -78.58
CA PHE A 660 92.74 -86.61 -77.98
C PHE A 660 91.57 -86.96 -78.92
N SER A 661 91.20 -86.07 -79.85
CA SER A 661 90.16 -86.31 -80.85
C SER A 661 90.66 -87.11 -82.04
N HIS A 662 91.92 -87.01 -82.45
CA HIS A 662 92.50 -87.94 -83.44
C HIS A 662 92.71 -89.32 -82.85
N PHE A 663 93.26 -89.45 -81.63
CA PHE A 663 93.33 -90.74 -80.94
C PHE A 663 91.92 -91.34 -80.72
N ASN A 664 90.92 -90.56 -80.30
CA ASN A 664 89.53 -91.05 -80.24
C ASN A 664 88.94 -91.36 -81.62
N SER A 665 89.22 -90.58 -82.66
CA SER A 665 88.73 -90.83 -84.03
C SER A 665 89.26 -92.16 -84.55
N HIS A 666 90.56 -92.41 -84.36
CA HIS A 666 91.19 -93.62 -84.84
C HIS A 666 90.85 -94.84 -83.97
N LEU A 667 90.70 -94.66 -82.64
CA LEU A 667 90.14 -95.68 -81.74
C LEU A 667 88.70 -96.02 -82.15
N ARG A 668 87.79 -95.04 -82.23
CA ARG A 668 86.37 -95.25 -82.62
C ARG A 668 86.18 -95.87 -84.01
N LYS A 669 87.24 -95.92 -84.85
CA LYS A 669 87.26 -96.62 -86.14
C LYS A 669 87.85 -98.04 -86.09
N SER A 670 88.55 -98.43 -85.03
CA SER A 670 89.11 -99.79 -84.84
C SER A 670 88.50 -100.57 -83.66
N LEU A 671 87.97 -99.88 -82.65
CA LEU A 671 87.34 -100.39 -81.44
C LEU A 671 86.21 -99.42 -81.00
N LEU A 672 85.02 -99.84 -80.61
CA LEU A 672 84.40 -101.16 -80.53
C LEU A 672 82.88 -100.96 -80.73
N LYS A 673 82.10 -102.04 -80.70
CA LYS A 673 80.65 -102.01 -80.98
C LYS A 673 79.89 -100.95 -80.17
N VAL A 674 78.93 -100.29 -80.83
CA VAL A 674 77.72 -99.81 -80.15
C VAL A 674 76.97 -101.05 -79.65
N ASP A 675 76.83 -101.19 -78.33
CA ASP A 675 76.14 -102.32 -77.70
C ASP A 675 75.09 -101.80 -76.70
N GLU A 676 73.96 -101.36 -77.26
CA GLU A 676 72.76 -100.93 -76.52
C GLU A 676 72.06 -102.12 -75.81
N SER A 677 72.61 -103.33 -75.96
CA SER A 677 72.14 -104.60 -75.40
C SER A 677 72.93 -105.10 -74.18
N SER A 678 73.95 -104.37 -73.70
CA SER A 678 74.66 -104.74 -72.46
C SER A 678 73.71 -104.76 -71.23
N PRO A 679 73.81 -105.77 -70.34
CA PRO A 679 72.99 -105.83 -69.12
C PRO A 679 73.20 -104.62 -68.19
N GLU A 680 74.39 -104.01 -68.17
CA GLU A 680 74.68 -102.85 -67.32
C GLU A 680 73.96 -101.58 -67.84
N TYR A 681 73.72 -101.49 -69.14
CA TYR A 681 72.89 -100.44 -69.73
C TYR A 681 71.41 -100.64 -69.38
N GLN A 682 70.94 -101.91 -69.39
CA GLN A 682 69.58 -102.25 -68.95
C GLN A 682 69.37 -102.00 -67.45
N GLU A 683 70.33 -102.34 -66.59
CA GLU A 683 70.26 -102.07 -65.14
C GLU A 683 70.27 -100.56 -64.86
N LYS A 684 71.10 -99.78 -65.57
CA LYS A 684 71.04 -98.31 -65.52
C LYS A 684 69.67 -97.77 -65.95
N LEU A 685 69.08 -98.32 -67.01
CA LEU A 685 67.74 -97.92 -67.47
C LEU A 685 66.68 -98.23 -66.40
N GLN A 686 66.70 -99.44 -65.84
CA GLN A 686 65.80 -99.86 -64.75
C GLN A 686 65.94 -98.99 -63.49
N LEU A 687 67.16 -98.60 -63.11
CA LEU A 687 67.40 -97.70 -61.99
C LEU A 687 66.91 -96.27 -62.26
N GLU A 688 67.09 -95.75 -63.48
CA GLU A 688 66.52 -94.46 -63.88
C GLU A 688 64.99 -94.50 -63.96
N GLU A 689 64.40 -95.61 -64.37
CA GLU A 689 62.95 -95.81 -64.37
C GLU A 689 62.39 -95.97 -62.96
N GLN A 690 63.09 -96.68 -62.06
CA GLN A 690 62.75 -96.70 -60.63
C GLN A 690 62.87 -95.30 -60.00
N LEU A 691 63.85 -94.49 -60.39
CA LEU A 691 63.96 -93.09 -59.97
C LEU A 691 62.78 -92.24 -60.49
N LYS A 692 62.44 -92.38 -61.77
CA LYS A 692 61.28 -91.69 -62.39
C LYS A 692 59.95 -92.15 -61.78
N ALA A 693 59.80 -93.44 -61.46
CA ALA A 693 58.63 -94.03 -60.81
C ALA A 693 58.48 -93.58 -59.36
N THR A 694 59.57 -93.57 -58.58
CA THR A 694 59.57 -93.04 -57.20
C THR A 694 59.32 -91.53 -57.16
N GLN A 695 59.90 -90.76 -58.09
CA GLN A 695 59.56 -89.33 -58.22
C GLN A 695 58.09 -89.10 -58.62
N LYS A 696 57.53 -89.92 -59.51
CA LYS A 696 56.07 -89.92 -59.80
C LYS A 696 55.26 -90.26 -58.56
N THR A 697 55.63 -91.27 -57.76
CA THR A 697 54.93 -91.59 -56.51
C THR A 697 55.08 -90.49 -55.45
N ILE A 698 56.21 -89.77 -55.39
CA ILE A 698 56.39 -88.63 -54.48
C ILE A 698 55.52 -87.44 -54.91
N ARG A 699 55.41 -87.15 -56.22
CA ARG A 699 54.49 -86.13 -56.74
C ARG A 699 53.03 -86.51 -56.46
N PHE A 700 52.65 -87.76 -56.75
CA PHE A 700 51.33 -88.30 -56.43
C PHE A 700 51.04 -88.29 -54.93
N LYS A 701 52.02 -88.61 -54.06
CA LYS A 701 51.86 -88.50 -52.61
C LYS A 701 51.75 -87.06 -52.13
N LYS A 702 52.42 -86.09 -52.76
CA LYS A 702 52.18 -84.67 -52.48
C LYS A 702 50.79 -84.21 -52.93
N GLN A 703 50.29 -84.73 -54.05
CA GLN A 703 48.91 -84.48 -54.51
C GLN A 703 47.89 -85.12 -53.57
N GLN A 704 48.06 -86.40 -53.17
CA GLN A 704 47.26 -87.04 -52.13
C GLN A 704 47.35 -86.33 -50.78
N ILE A 705 48.48 -85.73 -50.42
CA ILE A 705 48.58 -84.89 -49.21
C ILE A 705 47.80 -83.59 -49.41
N GLN A 706 47.84 -82.95 -50.57
CA GLN A 706 47.03 -81.76 -50.86
C GLN A 706 45.54 -82.08 -51.04
N GLU A 707 45.19 -83.32 -51.39
CA GLU A 707 43.82 -83.85 -51.40
C GLU A 707 43.38 -84.14 -49.99
N LEU A 708 44.11 -84.93 -49.20
CA LEU A 708 43.83 -85.16 -47.77
C LEU A 708 43.94 -83.88 -46.92
N GLN A 709 44.68 -82.85 -47.34
CA GLN A 709 44.68 -81.51 -46.74
C GLN A 709 43.56 -80.65 -47.29
N ARG A 710 43.05 -80.93 -48.50
CA ARG A 710 41.71 -80.47 -48.83
C ARG A 710 40.76 -81.20 -47.92
N ASP A 711 40.67 -82.52 -47.86
CA ASP A 711 39.84 -83.34 -46.94
C ASP A 711 40.18 -83.20 -45.44
N LEU A 712 41.11 -82.33 -45.05
CA LEU A 712 41.41 -81.89 -43.66
C LEU A 712 41.53 -80.36 -43.50
N GLU A 713 41.37 -79.58 -44.56
CA GLU A 713 40.43 -78.45 -44.61
C GLU A 713 39.06 -78.93 -45.11
N VAL A 714 38.86 -80.23 -44.91
CA VAL A 714 37.73 -81.10 -45.06
C VAL A 714 37.56 -82.10 -43.88
N PHE A 715 37.97 -81.77 -42.61
CA PHE A 715 37.25 -82.19 -41.33
C PHE A 715 36.60 -81.11 -40.32
N ILE A 716 36.75 -79.77 -40.51
CA ILE A 716 36.02 -78.47 -40.11
C ILE A 716 35.43 -77.26 -41.17
N ARG A 717 34.70 -77.09 -42.40
CA ARG A 717 34.15 -77.69 -43.84
C ARG A 717 32.93 -78.90 -44.30
N LYS A 718 31.80 -79.73 -43.78
CA LYS A 718 30.66 -80.10 -42.62
C LYS A 718 30.80 -80.17 -41.05
N CYS A 719 31.34 -81.17 -40.34
CA CYS A 719 31.33 -81.38 -38.87
C CYS A 719 30.34 -80.59 -37.98
N SER A 720 30.50 -79.29 -37.76
CA SER A 720 29.70 -78.48 -36.82
C SER A 720 28.36 -77.88 -37.30
N GLN A 721 27.77 -78.17 -38.50
CA GLN A 721 26.26 -78.21 -38.58
C GLN A 721 25.81 -79.55 -38.02
N VAL A 722 26.66 -80.54 -37.68
CA VAL A 722 26.21 -81.54 -36.72
C VAL A 722 26.14 -80.90 -35.32
N GLU A 723 27.10 -80.05 -34.91
CA GLU A 723 27.05 -79.37 -33.61
C GLU A 723 26.00 -78.27 -33.51
N LYS A 724 25.74 -77.49 -34.56
CA LYS A 724 24.59 -76.58 -34.58
C LYS A 724 23.32 -77.15 -35.17
N ALA A 725 23.27 -78.26 -35.90
CA ALA A 725 22.01 -79.01 -35.94
C ALA A 725 21.63 -79.39 -34.50
N LYS A 726 22.60 -79.76 -33.64
CA LYS A 726 22.37 -79.93 -32.20
C LYS A 726 22.05 -78.61 -31.47
N ILE A 727 22.75 -77.49 -31.70
CA ILE A 727 22.46 -76.20 -31.02
C ILE A 727 21.15 -75.58 -31.52
N ASP A 728 20.88 -75.53 -32.81
CA ASP A 728 19.65 -74.99 -33.41
C ASP A 728 18.45 -75.89 -33.08
N HIS A 729 18.61 -77.21 -33.01
CA HIS A 729 17.59 -78.12 -32.45
C HIS A 729 17.36 -77.85 -30.96
N LYS A 730 18.43 -77.65 -30.16
CA LYS A 730 18.30 -77.23 -28.76
C LYS A 730 17.64 -75.84 -28.64
N GLN A 731 17.92 -74.89 -29.53
CA GLN A 731 17.27 -73.57 -29.58
C GLN A 731 15.80 -73.70 -30.03
N SER A 732 15.46 -74.63 -30.92
CA SER A 732 14.08 -74.96 -31.29
C SER A 732 13.31 -75.53 -30.09
N ILE A 733 13.92 -76.43 -29.31
CA ILE A 733 13.35 -76.95 -28.05
C ILE A 733 13.21 -75.81 -27.03
N ILE A 734 14.25 -75.00 -26.82
CA ILE A 734 14.22 -73.85 -25.88
C ILE A 734 13.17 -72.82 -26.30
N THR A 735 12.94 -72.58 -27.59
CA THR A 735 11.91 -71.62 -28.05
C THR A 735 10.50 -72.19 -27.98
N LYS A 736 10.31 -73.50 -28.18
CA LYS A 736 9.04 -74.19 -27.85
C LYS A 736 8.74 -74.11 -26.36
N LEU A 737 9.67 -74.53 -25.51
CA LEU A 737 9.55 -74.46 -24.05
C LEU A 737 9.33 -73.01 -23.56
N LYS A 738 9.99 -72.00 -24.14
CA LYS A 738 9.72 -70.59 -23.81
C LYS A 738 8.31 -70.13 -24.23
N LYS A 739 7.78 -70.58 -25.37
CA LYS A 739 6.38 -70.30 -25.78
C LYS A 739 5.37 -71.01 -24.88
N GLU A 740 5.65 -72.25 -24.50
CA GLU A 740 4.83 -73.02 -23.56
C GLU A 740 4.85 -72.38 -22.17
N MET A 741 6.02 -72.03 -21.63
CA MET A 741 6.17 -71.24 -20.40
C MET A 741 5.38 -69.93 -20.46
N ALA A 742 5.46 -69.17 -21.55
CA ALA A 742 4.70 -67.93 -21.72
C ALA A 742 3.18 -68.19 -21.73
N SER A 743 2.71 -69.21 -22.47
CA SER A 743 1.28 -69.59 -22.49
C SER A 743 0.79 -70.06 -21.12
N MET A 744 1.62 -70.80 -20.37
CA MET A 744 1.27 -71.27 -19.02
C MET A 744 1.32 -70.12 -18.00
N GLN A 745 2.26 -69.20 -18.10
CA GLN A 745 2.31 -67.97 -17.30
C GLN A 745 1.07 -67.10 -17.56
N GLU A 746 0.66 -66.93 -18.82
CA GLU A 746 -0.52 -66.14 -19.19
C GLU A 746 -1.83 -66.79 -18.69
N LYS A 747 -1.91 -68.14 -18.71
CA LYS A 747 -2.99 -68.90 -18.06
C LYS A 747 -3.00 -68.74 -16.54
N ILE A 748 -1.84 -68.79 -15.88
CA ILE A 748 -1.69 -68.53 -14.44
C ILE A 748 -2.10 -67.10 -14.10
N GLU A 749 -1.75 -66.12 -14.93
CA GLU A 749 -2.18 -64.73 -14.75
C GLU A 749 -3.68 -64.55 -14.95
N ARG A 750 -4.31 -65.21 -15.92
CA ARG A 750 -5.77 -65.20 -16.06
C ARG A 750 -6.45 -65.84 -14.84
N ALA A 751 -6.02 -67.03 -14.44
CA ALA A 751 -6.54 -67.74 -13.28
C ALA A 751 -6.37 -66.95 -11.98
N THR A 752 -5.19 -66.38 -11.70
CA THR A 752 -4.97 -65.57 -10.48
C THR A 752 -5.76 -64.26 -10.50
N LYS A 753 -5.93 -63.61 -11.66
CA LYS A 753 -6.83 -62.46 -11.81
C LYS A 753 -8.28 -62.85 -11.53
N GLU A 754 -8.74 -64.02 -11.96
CA GLU A 754 -10.09 -64.53 -11.69
C GLU A 754 -10.29 -64.98 -10.24
N CYS A 755 -9.36 -65.73 -9.65
CA CYS A 755 -9.37 -66.03 -8.22
C CYS A 755 -9.43 -64.73 -7.40
N SER A 756 -8.65 -63.70 -7.74
CA SER A 756 -8.71 -62.40 -7.04
C SER A 756 -10.07 -61.70 -7.16
N LYS A 757 -10.80 -61.88 -8.27
CA LYS A 757 -12.19 -61.40 -8.45
C LYS A 757 -13.15 -62.21 -7.60
N LEU A 758 -12.97 -63.53 -7.51
CA LEU A 758 -13.80 -64.43 -6.69
C LEU A 758 -13.59 -64.19 -5.19
N THR A 759 -12.34 -64.09 -4.71
CA THR A 759 -11.99 -63.62 -3.35
C THR A 759 -12.68 -62.30 -3.01
N LYS A 760 -12.63 -61.31 -3.91
CA LYS A 760 -13.33 -60.03 -3.73
C LYS A 760 -14.85 -60.19 -3.66
N LYS A 761 -15.45 -61.02 -4.52
CA LYS A 761 -16.89 -61.34 -4.47
C LYS A 761 -17.30 -62.01 -3.16
N ILE A 762 -16.54 -63.01 -2.69
CA ILE A 762 -16.80 -63.74 -1.43
C ILE A 762 -16.77 -62.76 -0.25
N ARG A 763 -15.71 -61.94 -0.14
CA ARG A 763 -15.58 -60.93 0.93
C ARG A 763 -16.66 -59.85 0.87
N SER A 764 -17.03 -59.37 -0.32
CA SER A 764 -18.10 -58.38 -0.47
C SER A 764 -19.47 -58.95 -0.09
N HIS A 765 -19.76 -60.20 -0.48
CA HIS A 765 -21.03 -60.84 -0.18
C HIS A 765 -21.20 -61.16 1.32
N LYS A 766 -20.09 -61.44 2.03
CA LYS A 766 -20.06 -61.62 3.49
C LYS A 766 -19.81 -60.33 4.29
N LYS A 767 -19.59 -59.18 3.62
CA LYS A 767 -19.30 -57.86 4.21
C LYS A 767 -18.09 -57.84 5.17
N THR A 768 -17.16 -58.78 5.07
CA THR A 768 -15.97 -58.89 5.95
C THR A 768 -14.68 -58.49 5.24
N LYS A 769 -13.82 -57.70 5.91
CA LYS A 769 -12.47 -57.38 5.42
C LYS A 769 -11.43 -58.48 5.70
N ALA A 770 -11.69 -59.33 6.70
CA ALA A 770 -10.85 -60.48 7.04
C ALA A 770 -11.07 -61.66 6.08
N GLU A 771 -10.09 -62.57 6.05
CA GLU A 771 -10.14 -63.83 5.28
C GLU A 771 -11.28 -64.74 5.77
N THR A 772 -12.10 -65.22 4.84
CA THR A 772 -13.29 -66.03 5.17
C THR A 772 -12.93 -67.51 5.37
N PHE A 773 -13.84 -68.29 5.95
CA PHE A 773 -13.63 -69.74 6.12
C PHE A 773 -13.50 -70.46 4.78
N GLU A 774 -14.30 -70.04 3.78
CA GLU A 774 -14.27 -70.59 2.43
C GLU A 774 -12.93 -70.33 1.73
N GLU A 775 -12.33 -69.17 1.93
CA GLU A 775 -11.00 -68.87 1.39
C GLU A 775 -9.91 -69.74 2.01
N LYS A 776 -10.04 -70.09 3.29
CA LYS A 776 -9.12 -71.01 3.98
C LYS A 776 -9.30 -72.45 3.51
N ASP A 777 -10.52 -72.89 3.24
CA ASP A 777 -10.78 -74.24 2.72
C ASP A 777 -10.37 -74.37 1.25
N ILE A 778 -10.62 -73.36 0.41
CA ILE A 778 -10.09 -73.28 -0.97
C ILE A 778 -8.56 -73.40 -0.95
N ARG A 779 -7.87 -72.60 -0.13
CA ARG A 779 -6.41 -72.69 0.04
C ARG A 779 -5.94 -74.06 0.52
N LEU A 780 -6.72 -74.73 1.37
CA LEU A 780 -6.41 -76.06 1.88
C LEU A 780 -6.65 -77.17 0.83
N VAL A 781 -7.59 -76.98 -0.11
CA VAL A 781 -7.75 -77.82 -1.30
C VAL A 781 -6.62 -77.57 -2.30
N GLU A 782 -6.31 -76.31 -2.62
CA GLU A 782 -5.18 -75.92 -3.48
C GLU A 782 -3.86 -76.55 -2.99
N LEU A 783 -3.57 -76.47 -1.68
CA LEU A 783 -2.38 -77.09 -1.07
C LEU A 783 -2.37 -78.63 -1.18
N LYS A 784 -3.54 -79.29 -1.08
CA LYS A 784 -3.66 -80.75 -1.31
C LYS A 784 -3.40 -81.11 -2.78
N GLU A 785 -3.87 -80.30 -3.73
CA GLU A 785 -3.67 -80.55 -5.16
C GLU A 785 -2.22 -80.26 -5.61
N VAL A 786 -1.61 -79.18 -5.12
CA VAL A 786 -0.18 -78.90 -5.33
C VAL A 786 0.67 -80.06 -4.81
N ASN A 787 0.38 -80.59 -3.61
CA ASN A 787 1.08 -81.75 -3.06
C ASN A 787 0.89 -83.01 -3.94
N LYS A 788 -0.36 -83.31 -4.39
CA LYS A 788 -0.64 -84.39 -5.37
C LYS A 788 0.06 -84.20 -6.72
N LYS A 789 0.36 -82.96 -7.15
CA LYS A 789 1.07 -82.68 -8.40
C LYS A 789 2.58 -82.82 -8.22
N VAL A 790 3.14 -82.31 -7.12
CA VAL A 790 4.57 -82.47 -6.77
C VAL A 790 4.94 -83.95 -6.65
N ASN A 791 4.12 -84.77 -5.98
CA ASN A 791 4.39 -86.20 -5.86
C ASN A 791 4.34 -86.95 -7.21
N ARG A 792 3.53 -86.50 -8.18
CA ARG A 792 3.53 -87.06 -9.54
C ARG A 792 4.79 -86.68 -10.31
N MET A 793 5.14 -85.39 -10.34
CA MET A 793 6.37 -84.92 -11.00
C MET A 793 7.64 -85.54 -10.38
N LEU A 794 7.60 -85.85 -9.08
CA LEU A 794 8.68 -86.56 -8.39
C LEU A 794 8.77 -88.03 -8.82
N ASN A 795 7.63 -88.73 -8.95
CA ASN A 795 7.61 -90.10 -9.47
C ASN A 795 8.08 -90.15 -10.93
N GLU A 796 7.58 -89.24 -11.79
CA GLU A 796 8.00 -89.10 -13.20
C GLU A 796 9.53 -88.91 -13.30
N ALA A 797 10.11 -88.02 -12.49
CA ALA A 797 11.56 -87.82 -12.41
C ALA A 797 12.36 -89.00 -11.79
N MET A 798 11.70 -89.90 -11.07
CA MET A 798 12.28 -91.15 -10.55
C MET A 798 12.17 -92.33 -11.54
N GLU A 799 11.36 -92.20 -12.59
CA GLU A 799 11.26 -93.15 -13.70
C GLU A 799 12.25 -92.79 -14.83
N ASP A 800 12.38 -91.50 -15.18
CA ASP A 800 13.31 -91.02 -16.21
C ASP A 800 14.81 -91.15 -15.84
N GLN A 801 15.16 -91.26 -14.54
CA GLN A 801 16.54 -91.40 -14.08
C GLN A 801 16.71 -92.42 -12.94
N SER A 802 17.22 -93.61 -13.29
CA SER A 802 17.51 -94.73 -12.37
C SER A 802 18.31 -94.34 -11.13
N ASP A 803 19.31 -93.48 -11.32
CA ASP A 803 20.31 -93.16 -10.31
C ASP A 803 19.74 -92.16 -9.29
N LEU A 804 18.85 -91.27 -9.75
CA LEU A 804 18.14 -90.31 -8.93
C LEU A 804 17.17 -91.01 -7.97
N ARG A 805 16.51 -92.06 -8.44
CA ARG A 805 15.62 -92.92 -7.64
C ARG A 805 16.33 -93.47 -6.40
N GLY A 806 17.52 -94.04 -6.54
CA GLY A 806 18.29 -94.61 -5.43
C GLY A 806 18.75 -93.58 -4.39
N VAL A 807 18.95 -92.32 -4.79
CA VAL A 807 19.28 -91.21 -3.89
C VAL A 807 18.03 -90.70 -3.17
N LEU A 808 16.92 -90.55 -3.90
CA LEU A 808 15.64 -90.10 -3.35
C LEU A 808 15.04 -91.12 -2.37
N GLU A 809 15.03 -92.42 -2.71
CA GLU A 809 14.57 -93.48 -1.78
C GLU A 809 15.39 -93.49 -0.48
N LYS A 810 16.72 -93.31 -0.54
CA LYS A 810 17.57 -93.13 0.66
C LYS A 810 17.22 -91.88 1.47
N HIS A 811 16.90 -90.76 0.81
CA HIS A 811 16.47 -89.54 1.50
C HIS A 811 15.08 -89.68 2.12
N PHE A 812 14.11 -90.32 1.44
CA PHE A 812 12.81 -90.60 2.03
C PHE A 812 12.90 -91.60 3.19
N GLN A 813 13.73 -92.64 3.10
CA GLN A 813 14.02 -93.52 4.24
C GLN A 813 14.64 -92.76 5.43
N LYS A 814 15.54 -91.80 5.20
CA LYS A 814 16.06 -90.89 6.25
C LYS A 814 14.97 -89.99 6.85
N VAL A 815 14.11 -89.39 6.03
CA VAL A 815 13.00 -88.54 6.51
C VAL A 815 11.97 -89.35 7.30
N ILE A 816 11.62 -90.55 6.83
CA ILE A 816 10.70 -91.48 7.48
C ILE A 816 11.27 -91.95 8.83
N THR A 817 12.54 -92.34 8.89
CA THR A 817 13.19 -92.75 10.16
C THR A 817 13.30 -91.59 11.16
N HIS A 818 13.53 -90.35 10.70
CA HIS A 818 13.46 -89.16 11.56
C HIS A 818 12.05 -88.89 12.09
N HIS A 819 11.01 -88.99 11.25
CA HIS A 819 9.62 -88.74 11.67
C HIS A 819 9.05 -89.87 12.56
N LEU A 820 9.48 -91.11 12.36
CA LEU A 820 9.15 -92.25 13.23
C LEU A 820 9.70 -92.09 14.66
N ARG A 821 10.77 -91.29 14.85
CA ARG A 821 11.28 -90.90 16.17
C ARG A 821 10.41 -89.85 16.88
N GLY A 822 9.57 -89.11 16.14
CA GLY A 822 8.88 -87.92 16.66
C GLY A 822 7.42 -88.12 17.11
N ASN A 823 6.63 -89.00 16.47
CA ASN A 823 5.23 -89.19 16.90
C ASN A 823 4.59 -90.51 16.42
N LYS A 824 4.27 -91.43 17.34
CA LYS A 824 3.79 -92.79 17.02
C LYS A 824 2.29 -92.92 16.67
N LYS A 825 1.46 -91.89 16.88
CA LYS A 825 -0.01 -91.97 16.61
C LYS A 825 -0.46 -91.38 15.26
N LYS A 826 0.27 -90.45 14.64
CA LYS A 826 -0.05 -89.95 13.28
C LYS A 826 0.63 -90.74 12.14
N THR A 827 1.59 -91.61 12.46
CA THR A 827 2.47 -92.26 11.50
C THR A 827 1.84 -93.45 10.74
N LYS A 828 0.89 -94.20 11.33
CA LYS A 828 0.17 -95.26 10.61
C LYS A 828 -0.56 -94.74 9.36
N ASN A 829 -1.32 -93.63 9.50
CA ASN A 829 -2.12 -93.09 8.41
C ASN A 829 -1.28 -92.42 7.30
N LEU A 830 -0.03 -92.04 7.57
CA LEU A 830 0.91 -91.62 6.51
C LEU A 830 1.51 -92.84 5.79
N LEU A 831 2.00 -93.84 6.54
CA LEU A 831 2.58 -95.06 5.96
C LEU A 831 1.60 -95.76 5.02
N GLN A 832 0.34 -95.92 5.44
CA GLN A 832 -0.68 -96.61 4.64
C GLN A 832 -1.02 -95.86 3.33
N ASN A 833 -0.97 -94.52 3.32
CA ASN A 833 -1.17 -93.71 2.11
C ASN A 833 0.05 -93.68 1.18
N VAL A 834 1.27 -93.74 1.72
CA VAL A 834 2.51 -93.76 0.90
C VAL A 834 2.75 -95.14 0.28
N GLN A 835 2.46 -96.23 1.00
CA GLN A 835 2.54 -97.60 0.46
C GLN A 835 1.62 -97.79 -0.76
N PHE A 836 0.45 -97.12 -0.75
CA PHE A 836 -0.53 -97.15 -1.84
C PHE A 836 -0.11 -96.33 -3.07
N LEU A 837 0.73 -95.30 -2.89
CA LEU A 837 1.29 -94.49 -3.99
C LEU A 837 2.50 -95.15 -4.66
N LEU A 838 3.24 -95.99 -3.95
CA LEU A 838 4.39 -96.74 -4.48
C LEU A 838 3.99 -98.05 -5.21
N THR A 839 2.70 -98.39 -5.25
CA THR A 839 2.18 -99.63 -5.87
C THR A 839 1.32 -99.38 -7.11
N PHE A 840 0.97 -98.13 -7.43
CA PHE A 840 0.09 -97.80 -8.55
C PHE A 840 0.87 -97.28 -9.78
N GLY A 841 1.48 -98.21 -10.51
CA GLY A 841 2.21 -97.94 -11.77
C GLY A 841 2.44 -99.18 -12.62
N GLN A 842 2.77 -100.33 -12.01
CA GLN A 842 3.00 -101.60 -12.73
C GLN A 842 1.71 -102.41 -12.98
N ALA A 843 0.69 -101.80 -13.57
CA ALA A 843 -0.59 -102.45 -13.87
C ALA A 843 -1.30 -101.89 -15.13
N GLY A 844 -0.66 -101.98 -16.30
CA GLY A 844 -1.26 -101.68 -17.60
C GLY A 844 -0.60 -102.50 -18.71
N ARG A 845 -1.28 -103.55 -19.19
CA ARG A 845 -0.70 -104.59 -20.08
C ARG A 845 -1.66 -104.89 -21.24
N LEU A 846 -1.09 -105.41 -22.34
CA LEU A 846 -1.71 -106.14 -23.48
C LEU A 846 -2.11 -105.31 -24.73
N LEU A 847 -1.30 -105.46 -25.81
CA LEU A 847 -1.64 -105.91 -27.19
C LEU A 847 -2.76 -105.20 -28.02
N PRO A 848 -2.84 -105.39 -29.37
CA PRO A 848 -1.83 -105.76 -30.40
C PRO A 848 -1.82 -104.84 -31.66
N PRO A 849 -0.87 -105.00 -32.61
CA PRO A 849 -0.95 -104.50 -34.01
C PRO A 849 -1.78 -105.46 -34.90
N PRO A 850 -1.90 -105.36 -36.27
CA PRO A 850 -1.31 -104.48 -37.31
C PRO A 850 -2.44 -103.78 -38.14
N PRO A 851 -2.48 -103.60 -39.51
CA PRO A 851 -1.48 -103.63 -40.60
C PRO A 851 -1.58 -102.48 -41.67
N SER A 852 -0.66 -102.50 -42.65
CA SER A 852 -0.74 -101.97 -44.05
C SER A 852 -0.96 -100.46 -44.33
N GLY A 853 -0.38 -99.87 -45.38
CA GLY A 853 0.63 -100.36 -46.35
C GLY A 853 0.78 -99.45 -47.59
N SER A 854 1.85 -99.64 -48.39
CA SER A 854 2.19 -98.91 -49.66
C SER A 854 2.51 -97.40 -49.50
N THR A 855 3.31 -96.69 -50.31
CA THR A 855 4.34 -96.94 -51.36
C THR A 855 5.11 -95.61 -51.56
N SER A 856 6.33 -95.48 -52.12
CA SER A 856 7.37 -96.41 -52.59
C SER A 856 8.73 -95.66 -52.69
N HIS A 857 9.85 -96.40 -52.72
CA HIS A 857 11.17 -96.01 -53.31
C HIS A 857 11.92 -94.76 -52.74
N ARG A 858 13.27 -94.67 -52.77
CA ARG A 858 14.33 -95.59 -53.22
C ARG A 858 15.63 -95.36 -52.40
N SER A 859 16.48 -96.39 -52.30
CA SER A 859 17.98 -96.40 -52.24
C SER A 859 18.77 -95.14 -51.83
N SER A 860 19.89 -95.18 -51.07
CA SER A 860 20.65 -96.25 -50.36
C SER A 860 21.79 -95.56 -49.56
N ALA A 861 22.12 -95.94 -48.31
CA ALA A 861 23.19 -96.88 -47.91
C ALA A 861 24.60 -96.63 -48.54
N SER A 862 25.74 -96.68 -47.83
CA SER A 862 26.02 -96.87 -46.39
C SER A 862 27.51 -96.67 -46.01
N ARG A 863 27.80 -96.50 -44.69
CA ARG A 863 29.00 -96.95 -43.91
C ARG A 863 30.21 -97.54 -44.69
N SER A 864 31.46 -97.05 -44.59
CA SER A 864 32.41 -97.08 -43.44
C SER A 864 32.83 -98.50 -42.95
N PRO A 865 34.05 -98.80 -42.43
CA PRO A 865 35.21 -97.91 -42.22
C PRO A 865 36.66 -98.50 -42.35
N ASN A 866 37.66 -97.61 -42.49
CA ASN A 866 39.01 -97.70 -41.85
C ASN A 866 40.12 -98.70 -42.33
N THR A 867 41.35 -98.34 -41.94
CA THR A 867 42.55 -99.19 -41.69
C THR A 867 43.41 -99.82 -42.82
N ASN A 868 44.36 -98.99 -43.31
CA ASN A 868 45.83 -99.15 -43.09
C ASN A 868 46.71 -100.15 -43.90
N ILE A 869 48.02 -99.82 -43.98
CA ILE A 869 49.22 -100.67 -44.26
C ILE A 869 49.59 -101.05 -45.72
N LYS A 870 50.53 -100.25 -46.25
CA LYS A 870 51.81 -100.56 -46.97
C LYS A 870 51.87 -101.43 -48.26
N LYS A 871 52.52 -100.78 -49.27
CA LYS A 871 53.64 -101.24 -50.15
C LYS A 871 53.39 -102.19 -51.34
N THR A 872 53.87 -101.72 -52.52
CA THR A 872 54.68 -102.38 -53.58
C THR A 872 54.47 -103.88 -53.84
N GLN A 873 54.28 -104.37 -55.08
CA GLN A 873 54.99 -104.07 -56.34
C GLN A 873 54.00 -104.03 -57.54
N ASN A 874 54.16 -103.20 -58.59
CA ASN A 874 55.16 -103.13 -59.68
C ASN A 874 54.79 -104.01 -60.92
N GLN A 875 55.12 -103.50 -62.11
CA GLN A 875 55.05 -104.11 -63.46
C GLN A 875 53.69 -104.25 -64.17
N GLU A 876 53.63 -103.49 -65.29
CA GLU A 876 53.06 -103.78 -66.62
C GLU A 876 51.55 -104.10 -66.76
N SER A 877 50.83 -103.49 -67.71
CA SER A 877 51.25 -102.54 -68.78
C SER A 877 51.37 -101.07 -68.34
#